data_AF-A0A923YT21-F1
#
_entry.id   AF-A0A923YT21-F1
#
_cell.length_a   1.000
_cell.length_b   1.000
_cell.length_c   1.000
_cell.angle_alpha   90.00
_cell.angle_beta   90.00
_cell.angle_gamma   90.00
#
_symmetry.space_group_name_H-M   'P 1'
#
loop_
_entity.id
_entity.type
_entity.pdbx_description
1 polymer ?
#
loop_
_entity_poly.entity_id
_entity_poly.type
_entity_poly.pdbx_seq_one_letter_code
_entity_poly.pdbx_strand_id
1 'polypeptide(L)'
;MKKIYFLVVLCGLFSNAQVTTTPSPVIAANAATVTFDKTGTGLAAYTGIIYAYIGVTVNGVRFQNIKGSPVFTSNLHPQMTQVTATTYSLSITPDLFTYFGVATNSSITEICVVFRSADASSQTVDYFVPVGAFQYNLTSPVLNSSTIISSGSNFLVSATNTNGPASYNLLANGVSINTQTTANYSFTDNNVTVNKNYELRITQTTTTFSAKFAAVINPGTISAALPVGLVDGINYNLSDPTKATVVLNAPTKSFIYVAGSFNNWQPDSSYAMKRDNAAGSTKYWLELTGLTPGQIYAYQYWVCDVVNLPAGSPAIVKTADPFSKLVLSPFDDPEIISLGVFPGLPDYATIAPGQEREVTVLQTGPTSLFSYTWSAATTSFVKPKKKDLTIYEVLVRDFDASRTYQDLINKFDYFKNLKINAIQLMPVMEFEGNQSWGYNTVYHMALDKRYGPPAKLKQFIDLCHQNGIAVILDVALNHVFGRSPLERMWMLDTDNDGWANTNANGERTTAENPYINLTPRHSYNVGSDINHFRETGPGGNLANTYSLETIKTWIQDYKIDGFRWDLTKGFTQNCTANDEACTNGYQADRVAKLKYYADKQWELDPNFLVIFEHLGVGGSASEELEWADYLRNGDQKGIMQWKKLTDEYANILKGNNADVSSVANANNRMVGYAESHDEERVTYKALVEAGQTQGNLAKIHQRLPAMGAIHLLVPGPKMIWHFAELGWEKSLWSCNNGVVSYSNPDCKLDTKPQPQWVENWQSNTARAKIYNDWAKMIDMKKTDDVFENGLHAWNFAATGSPRLDVYTNTAQSPNLSYVFVRTNFSDNTLNVPAFFPFTGTWTNLIDNSTINVTDTAMSISIEPGGYRVYGNKPSLSTSLFTENSSLTLAPNPSSNYFTLNSDIAKVQIYSVSGQLVKTFGSELQNYQFPIADLNTGIYIVKVADDNGNEKTLKLVKQ
;
A
#
# COMPACT_ATOMS: atom_id res chain seq x y z
N MET A 1 -3.31 -5.65 -71.82
CA MET A 1 -4.56 -5.18 -72.47
C MET A 1 -5.72 -5.66 -71.59
N LYS A 2 -6.67 -4.86 -71.10
CA LYS A 2 -7.02 -3.45 -71.21
C LYS A 2 -7.62 -3.01 -69.86
N LYS A 3 -7.33 -1.76 -69.49
CA LYS A 3 -7.92 -1.02 -68.37
C LYS A 3 -9.42 -0.78 -68.64
N ILE A 4 -10.25 -0.86 -67.62
CA ILE A 4 -11.58 -0.24 -67.60
C ILE A 4 -11.59 0.77 -66.46
N TYR A 5 -11.64 2.05 -66.84
CA TYR A 5 -11.81 3.19 -65.96
C TYR A 5 -13.29 3.29 -65.56
N PHE A 6 -13.60 3.28 -64.27
CA PHE A 6 -14.90 3.75 -63.79
C PHE A 6 -14.79 5.24 -63.50
N LEU A 7 -15.29 6.05 -64.42
CA LEU A 7 -15.51 7.48 -64.27
C LEU A 7 -16.79 7.67 -63.44
N VAL A 8 -16.67 7.93 -62.14
CA VAL A 8 -17.81 8.36 -61.33
C VAL A 8 -17.93 9.87 -61.46
N VAL A 9 -18.89 10.30 -62.26
CA VAL A 9 -19.35 11.70 -62.32
C VAL A 9 -20.08 11.99 -61.00
N LEU A 10 -19.46 12.82 -60.15
CA LEU A 10 -20.05 13.32 -58.92
C LEU A 10 -21.05 14.43 -59.28
N CYS A 11 -22.30 14.06 -59.57
CA CYS A 11 -23.41 15.02 -59.52
C CYS A 11 -23.75 15.28 -58.05
N GLY A 12 -23.35 16.44 -57.53
CA GLY A 12 -23.78 16.92 -56.23
C GLY A 12 -25.29 17.15 -56.21
N LEU A 13 -26.04 16.18 -55.72
CA LEU A 13 -27.42 16.39 -55.28
C LEU A 13 -27.37 16.98 -53.88
N PHE A 14 -27.60 18.29 -53.76
CA PHE A 14 -27.95 18.90 -52.48
C PHE A 14 -29.33 18.37 -52.07
N SER A 15 -29.38 17.33 -51.23
CA SER A 15 -30.63 16.92 -50.59
C SER A 15 -30.90 17.87 -49.43
N ASN A 16 -31.85 18.79 -49.59
CA ASN A 16 -32.40 19.52 -48.45
C ASN A 16 -33.24 18.54 -47.61
N ALA A 17 -33.04 18.52 -46.29
CA ALA A 17 -33.85 17.71 -45.40
C ALA A 17 -35.32 18.17 -45.46
N GLN A 18 -36.26 17.25 -45.66
CA GLN A 18 -37.69 17.55 -45.77
C GLN A 18 -38.30 18.05 -44.45
N VAL A 19 -37.66 17.77 -43.31
CA VAL A 19 -38.03 18.28 -41.99
C VAL A 19 -36.79 18.86 -41.31
N THR A 20 -36.88 20.09 -40.81
CA THR A 20 -35.82 20.77 -40.07
C THR A 20 -36.38 21.39 -38.78
N THR A 21 -35.51 21.73 -37.83
CA THR A 21 -35.91 22.38 -36.57
C THR A 21 -35.10 23.64 -36.29
N THR A 22 -35.69 24.56 -35.53
CA THR A 22 -34.99 25.75 -35.03
C THR A 22 -35.29 25.92 -33.52
N PRO A 23 -34.28 25.88 -32.63
CA PRO A 23 -32.86 25.58 -32.91
C PRO A 23 -32.65 24.13 -33.37
N SER A 24 -31.52 23.89 -34.05
CA SER A 24 -31.03 22.54 -34.40
C SER A 24 -29.63 22.34 -33.79
N PRO A 25 -29.43 21.38 -32.87
CA PRO A 25 -30.43 20.42 -32.39
C PRO A 25 -31.47 21.10 -31.48
N VAL A 26 -32.62 20.44 -31.36
CA VAL A 26 -33.61 20.81 -30.34
C VAL A 26 -33.12 20.31 -28.99
N ILE A 27 -33.17 21.16 -27.98
CA ILE A 27 -32.95 20.77 -26.58
C ILE A 27 -34.33 20.61 -25.94
N ALA A 28 -34.57 19.49 -25.25
CA ALA A 28 -35.88 19.17 -24.69
C ALA A 28 -36.44 20.26 -23.75
N ALA A 29 -35.57 20.97 -23.04
CA ALA A 29 -35.92 22.04 -22.11
C ALA A 29 -36.12 23.43 -22.76
N ASN A 30 -36.05 23.53 -24.10
CA ASN A 30 -36.19 24.79 -24.83
C ASN A 30 -37.33 24.72 -25.85
N ALA A 31 -37.86 25.88 -26.24
CA ALA A 31 -38.80 26.01 -27.35
C ALA A 31 -38.17 25.55 -28.66
N ALA A 32 -38.99 25.01 -29.57
CA ALA A 32 -38.56 24.59 -30.89
C ALA A 32 -39.61 24.91 -31.96
N THR A 33 -39.15 25.16 -33.19
CA THR A 33 -40.02 25.24 -34.37
C THR A 33 -39.68 24.11 -35.32
N VAL A 34 -40.66 23.26 -35.66
CA VAL A 34 -40.53 22.22 -36.69
C VAL A 34 -40.92 22.84 -38.03
N THR A 35 -40.06 22.77 -39.03
CA THR A 35 -40.32 23.22 -40.41
C THR A 35 -40.36 22.01 -41.34
N PHE A 36 -41.35 21.97 -42.23
CA PHE A 36 -41.59 20.90 -43.19
C PHE A 36 -41.63 21.48 -44.60
N ASP A 37 -40.81 20.96 -45.52
CA ASP A 37 -40.89 21.21 -46.96
C ASP A 37 -41.62 20.05 -47.63
N LYS A 38 -42.80 20.32 -48.21
CA LYS A 38 -43.60 19.27 -48.87
C LYS A 38 -43.01 18.81 -50.20
N THR A 39 -42.00 19.50 -50.74
CA THR A 39 -41.39 19.19 -52.05
C THR A 39 -40.85 17.76 -52.08
N GLY A 40 -41.25 16.97 -53.08
CA GLY A 40 -40.83 15.57 -53.22
C GLY A 40 -41.46 14.60 -52.22
N THR A 41 -42.49 15.01 -51.47
CA THR A 41 -43.26 14.12 -50.57
C THR A 41 -44.62 13.75 -51.18
N GLY A 42 -45.34 12.82 -50.55
CA GLY A 42 -46.73 12.52 -50.89
C GLY A 42 -47.69 13.73 -50.78
N LEU A 43 -47.25 14.82 -50.16
CA LEU A 43 -48.00 16.08 -50.05
C LEU A 43 -47.61 17.14 -51.07
N ALA A 44 -46.63 16.89 -51.96
CA ALA A 44 -46.05 17.92 -52.84
C ALA A 44 -47.10 18.70 -53.66
N ALA A 45 -48.09 18.00 -54.22
CA ALA A 45 -49.16 18.58 -55.05
C ALA A 45 -50.34 19.16 -54.24
N TYR A 46 -50.41 18.91 -52.94
CA TYR A 46 -51.54 19.33 -52.10
C TYR A 46 -51.42 20.80 -51.69
N THR A 47 -52.49 21.58 -51.87
CA THR A 47 -52.52 23.04 -51.62
C THR A 47 -53.39 23.43 -50.43
N GLY A 48 -54.03 22.47 -49.76
CA GLY A 48 -54.89 22.72 -48.61
C GLY A 48 -54.12 22.75 -47.28
N ILE A 49 -54.87 22.67 -46.18
CA ILE A 49 -54.32 22.67 -44.82
C ILE A 49 -53.61 21.34 -44.53
N ILE A 50 -52.41 21.41 -43.95
CA ILE A 50 -51.62 20.25 -43.50
C ILE A 50 -51.62 20.21 -41.98
N TYR A 51 -51.85 19.02 -41.41
CA TYR A 51 -51.75 18.77 -39.98
C TYR A 51 -50.56 17.86 -39.66
N ALA A 52 -50.04 17.98 -38.44
CA ALA A 52 -49.01 17.11 -37.90
C ALA A 52 -49.59 16.13 -36.89
N TYR A 53 -49.35 14.83 -37.09
CA TYR A 53 -49.46 13.82 -36.04
C TYR A 53 -48.08 13.72 -35.40
N ILE A 54 -47.91 14.37 -34.24
CA ILE A 54 -46.59 14.63 -33.64
C ILE A 54 -46.53 14.14 -32.20
N GLY A 55 -45.48 13.38 -31.87
CA GLY A 55 -45.16 12.92 -30.53
C GLY A 55 -43.65 12.94 -30.30
N VAL A 56 -43.20 12.31 -29.23
CA VAL A 56 -41.78 12.25 -28.86
C VAL A 56 -41.35 10.84 -28.48
N THR A 57 -40.06 10.56 -28.56
CA THR A 57 -39.47 9.36 -27.97
C THR A 57 -39.26 9.60 -26.48
N VAL A 58 -39.98 8.87 -25.61
CA VAL A 58 -39.84 8.97 -24.15
C VAL A 58 -39.20 7.68 -23.63
N ASN A 59 -38.05 7.80 -22.96
CA ASN A 59 -37.29 6.68 -22.40
C ASN A 59 -37.08 5.52 -23.40
N GLY A 60 -36.77 5.87 -24.66
CA GLY A 60 -36.48 4.91 -25.75
C GLY A 60 -37.69 4.41 -26.54
N VAL A 61 -38.93 4.79 -26.18
CA VAL A 61 -40.15 4.39 -26.90
C VAL A 61 -40.68 5.53 -27.77
N ARG A 62 -40.82 5.30 -29.08
CA ARG A 62 -41.28 6.30 -30.08
C ARG A 62 -42.77 6.60 -30.00
N PHE A 63 -43.17 7.74 -30.57
CA PHE A 63 -44.57 8.21 -30.65
C PHE A 63 -45.32 8.15 -29.29
N GLN A 64 -44.67 8.58 -28.22
CA GLN A 64 -45.33 8.80 -26.94
C GLN A 64 -45.88 10.23 -26.88
N ASN A 65 -46.83 10.45 -25.98
CA ASN A 65 -47.36 11.78 -25.65
C ASN A 65 -47.85 12.58 -26.87
N ILE A 66 -48.53 11.88 -27.79
CA ILE A 66 -48.89 12.40 -29.11
C ILE A 66 -49.89 13.56 -29.00
N LYS A 67 -49.67 14.60 -29.82
CA LYS A 67 -50.63 15.65 -30.13
C LYS A 67 -51.33 15.32 -31.43
N GLY A 68 -52.60 14.94 -31.32
CA GLY A 68 -53.42 14.45 -32.41
C GLY A 68 -54.14 13.15 -32.04
N SER A 69 -55.11 12.75 -32.86
CA SER A 69 -55.86 11.50 -32.71
C SER A 69 -55.34 10.44 -33.69
N PRO A 70 -55.33 9.14 -33.33
CA PRO A 70 -55.11 8.06 -34.31
C PRO A 70 -56.14 8.07 -35.44
N VAL A 71 -57.32 8.66 -35.20
CA VAL A 71 -58.39 8.85 -36.17
C VAL A 71 -58.33 10.27 -36.71
N PHE A 72 -57.96 10.42 -37.98
CA PHE A 72 -57.76 11.70 -38.65
C PHE A 72 -59.07 12.31 -39.18
N THR A 73 -60.08 12.45 -38.31
CA THR A 73 -61.38 13.05 -38.67
C THR A 73 -61.92 14.03 -37.62
N SER A 74 -61.29 14.10 -36.46
CA SER A 74 -61.56 15.07 -35.41
C SER A 74 -60.48 16.16 -35.46
N ASN A 75 -60.83 17.44 -35.48
CA ASN A 75 -59.91 18.61 -35.55
C ASN A 75 -58.94 18.76 -34.35
N LEU A 76 -58.29 17.68 -33.92
CA LEU A 76 -57.48 17.57 -32.71
C LEU A 76 -55.96 17.52 -33.00
N HIS A 77 -55.57 17.51 -34.28
CA HIS A 77 -54.17 17.55 -34.69
C HIS A 77 -53.65 18.99 -34.79
N PRO A 78 -52.41 19.28 -34.38
CA PRO A 78 -51.78 20.57 -34.61
C PRO A 78 -51.77 20.93 -36.11
N GLN A 79 -52.32 22.10 -36.43
CA GLN A 79 -52.27 22.65 -37.77
C GLN A 79 -50.90 23.24 -38.05
N MET A 80 -50.31 22.88 -39.19
CA MET A 80 -49.08 23.51 -39.67
C MET A 80 -49.40 24.90 -40.23
N THR A 81 -48.61 25.91 -39.88
CA THR A 81 -48.69 27.25 -40.45
C THR A 81 -47.92 27.28 -41.77
N GLN A 82 -48.57 27.66 -42.87
CA GLN A 82 -47.87 27.81 -44.15
C GLN A 82 -46.93 29.01 -44.11
N VAL A 83 -45.65 28.82 -44.46
CA VAL A 83 -44.60 29.84 -44.47
C VAL A 83 -44.29 30.30 -45.89
N THR A 84 -44.22 29.35 -46.84
CA THR A 84 -44.09 29.63 -48.27
C THR A 84 -45.03 28.71 -49.07
N ALA A 85 -44.98 28.75 -50.41
CA ALA A 85 -45.76 27.84 -51.24
C ALA A 85 -45.46 26.36 -50.98
N THR A 86 -44.25 26.03 -50.51
CA THR A 86 -43.80 24.64 -50.28
C THR A 86 -43.41 24.34 -48.83
N THR A 87 -43.23 25.36 -47.97
CA THR A 87 -42.79 25.14 -46.59
C THR A 87 -43.85 25.53 -45.56
N TYR A 88 -43.91 24.75 -44.48
CA TYR A 88 -44.85 24.89 -43.38
C TYR A 88 -44.10 24.79 -42.04
N SER A 89 -44.62 25.41 -40.97
CA SER A 89 -44.00 25.41 -39.65
C SER A 89 -45.00 25.09 -38.53
N LEU A 90 -44.52 24.48 -37.45
CA LEU A 90 -45.24 24.29 -36.19
C LEU A 90 -44.35 24.71 -35.01
N SER A 91 -44.88 25.59 -34.17
CA SER A 91 -44.20 26.04 -32.96
C SER A 91 -44.53 25.13 -31.77
N ILE A 92 -43.49 24.74 -31.02
CA ILE A 92 -43.51 23.91 -29.81
C ILE A 92 -42.99 24.79 -28.67
N THR A 93 -43.90 25.26 -27.82
CA THR A 93 -43.61 26.21 -26.73
C THR A 93 -44.33 25.82 -25.43
N PRO A 94 -43.78 26.13 -24.25
CA PRO A 94 -42.49 26.80 -24.02
C PRO A 94 -41.26 25.89 -24.21
N ASP A 95 -41.44 24.58 -24.15
CA ASP A 95 -40.40 23.55 -24.34
C ASP A 95 -41.07 22.20 -24.68
N LEU A 96 -40.28 21.15 -24.98
CA LEU A 96 -40.83 19.85 -25.38
C LEU A 96 -41.49 19.12 -24.21
N PHE A 97 -40.97 19.22 -22.98
CA PHE A 97 -41.57 18.58 -21.81
C PHE A 97 -42.96 19.13 -21.55
N THR A 98 -43.10 20.44 -21.51
CA THR A 98 -44.35 21.15 -21.26
C THR A 98 -45.32 20.97 -22.41
N TYR A 99 -44.86 21.12 -23.66
CA TYR A 99 -45.72 20.98 -24.83
C TYR A 99 -46.31 19.58 -24.93
N PHE A 100 -45.50 18.52 -24.81
CA PHE A 100 -45.96 17.13 -24.90
C PHE A 100 -46.52 16.57 -23.58
N GLY A 101 -46.36 17.28 -22.45
CA GLY A 101 -46.81 16.81 -21.14
C GLY A 101 -45.98 15.62 -20.63
N VAL A 102 -44.68 15.63 -20.90
CA VAL A 102 -43.71 14.62 -20.43
C VAL A 102 -43.07 15.10 -19.14
N ALA A 103 -42.93 14.22 -18.14
CA ALA A 103 -42.28 14.57 -16.89
C ALA A 103 -40.79 14.88 -17.10
N THR A 104 -40.27 15.93 -16.44
CA THR A 104 -38.89 16.42 -16.60
C THR A 104 -37.80 15.44 -16.11
N ASN A 105 -38.19 14.40 -15.38
CA ASN A 105 -37.31 13.29 -15.00
C ASN A 105 -37.24 12.17 -16.06
N SER A 106 -37.95 12.29 -17.18
CA SER A 106 -37.90 11.37 -18.32
C SER A 106 -36.97 11.92 -19.41
N SER A 107 -36.43 11.05 -20.27
CA SER A 107 -35.59 11.46 -21.40
C SER A 107 -36.40 11.60 -22.69
N ILE A 108 -36.29 12.75 -23.36
CA ILE A 108 -36.77 12.95 -24.74
C ILE A 108 -35.57 12.89 -25.69
N THR A 109 -35.54 11.92 -26.61
CA THR A 109 -34.40 11.73 -27.54
C THR A 109 -34.72 12.03 -29.00
N GLU A 110 -36.00 12.03 -29.40
CA GLU A 110 -36.45 12.38 -30.76
C GLU A 110 -37.84 13.05 -30.73
N ILE A 111 -38.12 13.93 -31.69
CA ILE A 111 -39.48 14.31 -32.12
C ILE A 111 -39.90 13.35 -33.23
N CYS A 112 -41.05 12.70 -33.09
CA CYS A 112 -41.63 11.79 -34.09
C CYS A 112 -42.81 12.50 -34.77
N VAL A 113 -42.82 12.61 -36.10
CA VAL A 113 -43.88 13.34 -36.81
C VAL A 113 -44.28 12.70 -38.14
N VAL A 114 -45.58 12.73 -38.42
CA VAL A 114 -46.19 12.44 -39.72
C VAL A 114 -47.02 13.65 -40.14
N PHE A 115 -46.86 14.11 -41.38
CA PHE A 115 -47.68 15.20 -41.92
C PHE A 115 -48.77 14.64 -42.82
N ARG A 116 -49.98 15.19 -42.73
CA ARG A 116 -51.15 14.69 -43.47
C ARG A 116 -52.05 15.82 -43.96
N SER A 117 -52.63 15.63 -45.15
CA SER A 117 -53.58 16.57 -45.75
C SER A 117 -54.91 16.59 -44.98
N ALA A 118 -55.53 17.75 -44.83
CA ALA A 118 -56.80 17.91 -44.10
C ALA A 118 -57.97 17.06 -44.62
N ASP A 119 -57.99 16.77 -45.93
CA ASP A 119 -58.95 15.86 -46.58
C ASP A 119 -58.62 14.37 -46.37
N ALA A 120 -57.57 14.08 -45.61
CA ALA A 120 -57.05 12.75 -45.30
C ALA A 120 -56.56 11.93 -46.51
N SER A 121 -56.47 12.55 -47.70
CA SER A 121 -56.16 11.88 -48.98
C SER A 121 -54.68 11.52 -49.16
N SER A 122 -53.76 12.19 -48.47
CA SER A 122 -52.31 12.02 -48.61
C SER A 122 -51.57 12.25 -47.30
N GLN A 123 -50.46 11.53 -47.08
CA GLN A 123 -49.58 11.70 -45.92
C GLN A 123 -48.11 11.44 -46.26
N THR A 124 -47.21 11.86 -45.37
CA THR A 124 -45.78 11.51 -45.45
C THR A 124 -45.49 10.15 -44.82
N VAL A 125 -44.25 9.68 -44.99
CA VAL A 125 -43.66 8.70 -44.08
C VAL A 125 -43.40 9.32 -42.70
N ASP A 126 -43.03 8.49 -41.74
CA ASP A 126 -42.61 8.92 -40.41
C ASP A 126 -41.25 9.62 -40.47
N TYR A 127 -41.14 10.78 -39.81
CA TYR A 127 -39.88 11.48 -39.60
C TYR A 127 -39.50 11.47 -38.12
N PHE A 128 -38.20 11.30 -37.86
CA PHE A 128 -37.60 11.29 -36.53
C PHE A 128 -36.52 12.37 -36.46
N VAL A 129 -36.71 13.38 -35.62
CA VAL A 129 -35.78 14.50 -35.44
C VAL A 129 -35.07 14.36 -34.09
N PRO A 130 -33.74 14.19 -34.03
CA PRO A 130 -33.01 14.05 -32.77
C PRO A 130 -33.18 15.25 -31.83
N VAL A 131 -33.27 14.97 -30.53
CA VAL A 131 -33.34 15.95 -29.43
C VAL A 131 -32.18 15.69 -28.47
N GLY A 132 -31.34 16.69 -28.20
CA GLY A 132 -30.16 16.56 -27.33
C GLY A 132 -28.99 17.49 -27.67
N ALA A 133 -27.92 17.45 -26.86
CA ALA A 133 -26.68 18.21 -27.09
C ALA A 133 -25.87 17.66 -28.28
N PHE A 134 -24.98 18.47 -28.88
CA PHE A 134 -24.04 18.03 -29.91
C PHE A 134 -23.22 16.82 -29.45
N GLN A 135 -23.18 15.78 -30.29
CA GLN A 135 -22.36 14.60 -30.09
C GLN A 135 -21.49 14.39 -31.33
N TYR A 136 -20.21 14.07 -31.10
CA TYR A 136 -19.30 13.61 -32.14
C TYR A 136 -19.00 12.13 -31.93
N ASN A 137 -18.68 11.42 -33.01
CA ASN A 137 -18.19 10.05 -32.97
C ASN A 137 -16.91 9.94 -33.81
N LEU A 138 -15.78 9.63 -33.18
CA LEU A 138 -14.54 9.33 -33.90
C LEU A 138 -14.64 7.89 -34.42
N THR A 139 -14.75 7.73 -35.73
CA THR A 139 -14.94 6.42 -36.36
C THR A 139 -13.63 5.71 -36.68
N SER A 140 -12.55 6.47 -36.87
CA SER A 140 -11.18 5.95 -37.00
C SER A 140 -10.17 7.03 -36.62
N PRO A 141 -9.15 6.73 -35.80
CA PRO A 141 -8.96 5.52 -35.00
C PRO A 141 -9.94 5.48 -33.81
N VAL A 142 -9.74 4.55 -32.87
CA VAL A 142 -10.51 4.53 -31.61
C VAL A 142 -10.13 5.75 -30.76
N LEU A 143 -11.11 6.37 -30.11
CA LEU A 143 -10.89 7.52 -29.22
C LEU A 143 -9.96 7.13 -28.07
N ASN A 144 -9.02 8.02 -27.72
CA ASN A 144 -8.01 7.84 -26.67
C ASN A 144 -7.12 6.59 -26.86
N SER A 145 -6.99 6.09 -28.09
CA SER A 145 -6.16 4.93 -28.41
C SER A 145 -4.81 5.32 -29.00
N SER A 146 -3.86 4.37 -28.93
CA SER A 146 -2.60 4.43 -29.65
C SER A 146 -2.54 3.29 -30.66
N THR A 147 -2.41 3.61 -31.95
CA THR A 147 -2.36 2.63 -33.04
C THR A 147 -0.91 2.43 -33.48
N ILE A 148 -0.43 1.19 -33.49
CA ILE A 148 0.91 0.88 -34.02
C ILE A 148 0.84 0.75 -35.54
N ILE A 149 1.71 1.46 -36.25
CA ILE A 149 1.83 1.42 -37.72
C ILE A 149 3.30 1.24 -38.14
N SER A 150 3.50 0.75 -39.37
CA SER A 150 4.84 0.73 -39.98
C SER A 150 5.28 2.14 -40.39
N SER A 151 6.57 2.41 -40.37
CA SER A 151 7.11 3.69 -40.88
C SER A 151 6.76 3.87 -42.36
N GLY A 152 6.27 5.06 -42.71
CA GLY A 152 5.79 5.40 -44.06
C GLY A 152 4.34 4.99 -44.34
N SER A 153 3.64 4.36 -43.39
CA SER A 153 2.22 4.08 -43.52
C SER A 153 1.37 5.35 -43.51
N ASN A 154 0.19 5.26 -44.12
CA ASN A 154 -0.84 6.29 -44.06
C ASN A 154 -1.71 6.10 -42.82
N PHE A 155 -2.19 7.19 -42.22
CA PHE A 155 -3.02 7.18 -41.03
C PHE A 155 -4.35 7.89 -41.28
N LEU A 156 -5.45 7.12 -41.32
CA LEU A 156 -6.80 7.63 -41.55
C LEU A 156 -7.39 8.17 -40.25
N VAL A 157 -7.93 9.38 -40.32
CA VAL A 157 -8.75 10.00 -39.28
C VAL A 157 -10.11 10.30 -39.86
N SER A 158 -11.16 9.75 -39.26
CA SER A 158 -12.54 9.99 -39.65
C SER A 158 -13.46 10.17 -38.46
N ALA A 159 -14.40 11.10 -38.55
CA ALA A 159 -15.37 11.39 -37.51
C ALA A 159 -16.72 11.84 -38.09
N THR A 160 -17.80 11.54 -37.39
CA THR A 160 -19.17 12.00 -37.71
C THR A 160 -19.74 12.80 -36.54
N ASN A 161 -20.84 13.51 -36.76
CA ASN A 161 -21.55 14.24 -35.70
C ASN A 161 -23.07 14.26 -35.92
N THR A 162 -23.83 14.59 -34.88
CA THR A 162 -25.31 14.53 -34.89
C THR A 162 -26.01 15.79 -35.44
N ASN A 163 -25.28 16.85 -35.79
CA ASN A 163 -25.85 18.19 -36.06
C ASN A 163 -25.31 18.88 -37.33
N GLY A 164 -24.96 18.13 -38.38
CA GLY A 164 -24.57 18.71 -39.68
C GLY A 164 -23.15 19.30 -39.71
N PRO A 165 -22.87 20.30 -40.57
CA PRO A 165 -21.51 20.82 -40.73
C PRO A 165 -20.90 21.38 -39.42
N ALA A 166 -19.75 20.84 -39.03
CA ALA A 166 -18.91 21.36 -37.95
C ALA A 166 -17.53 21.73 -38.49
N SER A 167 -16.82 22.61 -37.78
CA SER A 167 -15.43 22.97 -38.11
C SER A 167 -14.48 21.97 -37.44
N TYR A 168 -13.83 21.14 -38.24
CA TYR A 168 -12.83 20.18 -37.81
C TYR A 168 -11.43 20.76 -38.02
N ASN A 169 -10.57 20.62 -37.02
CA ASN A 169 -9.15 20.93 -37.08
C ASN A 169 -8.37 19.75 -36.49
N LEU A 170 -7.66 19.01 -37.33
CA LEU A 170 -6.77 17.94 -36.91
C LEU A 170 -5.37 18.52 -36.67
N LEU A 171 -4.88 18.35 -35.45
CA LEU A 171 -3.52 18.68 -35.07
C LEU A 171 -2.71 17.38 -34.95
N ALA A 172 -1.44 17.41 -35.36
CA ALA A 172 -0.45 16.40 -35.05
C ALA A 172 0.71 17.07 -34.28
N ASN A 173 1.03 16.54 -33.10
CA ASN A 173 2.02 17.10 -32.17
C ASN A 173 1.80 18.60 -31.90
N GLY A 174 0.53 19.00 -31.77
CA GLY A 174 0.13 20.39 -31.52
C GLY A 174 0.11 21.31 -32.75
N VAL A 175 0.46 20.81 -33.94
CA VAL A 175 0.45 21.58 -35.19
C VAL A 175 -0.75 21.19 -36.05
N SER A 176 -1.54 22.17 -36.49
CA SER A 176 -2.67 21.92 -37.42
C SER A 176 -2.16 21.37 -38.75
N ILE A 177 -2.64 20.19 -39.14
CA ILE A 177 -2.29 19.53 -40.40
C ILE A 177 -3.46 19.46 -41.38
N ASN A 178 -4.69 19.59 -40.89
CA ASN A 178 -5.87 19.61 -41.76
C ASN A 178 -7.05 20.33 -41.09
N THR A 179 -7.74 21.18 -41.85
CA THR A 179 -8.98 21.85 -41.42
C THR A 179 -10.07 21.64 -42.45
N GLN A 180 -11.27 21.27 -42.02
CA GLN A 180 -12.44 21.08 -42.89
C GLN A 180 -13.72 21.52 -42.19
N THR A 181 -14.63 22.16 -42.93
CA THR A 181 -16.00 22.42 -42.46
C THR A 181 -16.95 21.48 -43.20
N THR A 182 -17.43 20.44 -42.52
CA THR A 182 -18.16 19.32 -43.15
C THR A 182 -19.05 18.64 -42.12
N ALA A 183 -20.07 17.89 -42.55
CA ALA A 183 -20.88 17.06 -41.66
C ALA A 183 -20.19 15.74 -41.28
N ASN A 184 -19.30 15.25 -42.15
CA ASN A 184 -18.49 14.05 -41.93
C ASN A 184 -17.04 14.38 -42.25
N TYR A 185 -16.16 14.23 -41.26
CA TYR A 185 -14.74 14.47 -41.40
C TYR A 185 -14.03 13.20 -41.86
N SER A 186 -13.14 13.34 -42.84
CA SER A 186 -12.20 12.29 -43.23
C SER A 186 -10.93 12.94 -43.76
N PHE A 187 -9.79 12.52 -43.24
CA PHE A 187 -8.48 12.94 -43.70
C PHE A 187 -7.47 11.81 -43.48
N THR A 188 -6.54 11.65 -44.41
CA THR A 188 -5.44 10.68 -44.29
C THR A 188 -4.12 11.44 -44.20
N ASP A 189 -3.45 11.33 -43.05
CA ASP A 189 -2.08 11.78 -42.89
C ASP A 189 -1.16 10.76 -43.58
N ASN A 190 -0.57 11.15 -44.71
CA ASN A 190 0.19 10.24 -45.56
C ASN A 190 1.65 10.17 -45.11
N ASN A 191 2.28 9.00 -45.31
CA ASN A 191 3.72 8.80 -45.07
C ASN A 191 4.16 9.18 -43.65
N VAL A 192 3.49 8.63 -42.64
CA VAL A 192 3.82 8.87 -41.23
C VAL A 192 5.08 8.10 -40.87
N THR A 193 6.18 8.81 -40.57
CA THR A 193 7.50 8.22 -40.30
C THR A 193 7.99 8.42 -38.87
N VAL A 194 7.26 9.18 -38.05
CA VAL A 194 7.57 9.46 -36.64
C VAL A 194 6.31 9.29 -35.79
N ASN A 195 6.51 9.05 -34.49
CA ASN A 195 5.41 9.01 -33.53
C ASN A 195 4.65 10.35 -33.54
N LYS A 196 3.32 10.30 -33.59
CA LYS A 196 2.45 11.47 -33.62
C LYS A 196 1.30 11.32 -32.64
N ASN A 197 1.15 12.31 -31.76
CA ASN A 197 -0.05 12.52 -30.97
C ASN A 197 -0.99 13.44 -31.73
N TYR A 198 -2.21 12.98 -31.98
CA TYR A 198 -3.21 13.72 -32.72
C TYR A 198 -4.28 14.29 -31.77
N GLU A 199 -4.78 15.47 -32.14
CA GLU A 199 -5.94 16.10 -31.54
C GLU A 199 -6.90 16.56 -32.64
N LEU A 200 -8.07 15.95 -32.74
CA LEU A 200 -9.15 16.43 -33.60
C LEU A 200 -10.04 17.37 -32.80
N ARG A 201 -9.90 18.67 -33.04
CA ARG A 201 -10.78 19.70 -32.50
C ARG A 201 -12.01 19.84 -33.39
N ILE A 202 -13.18 19.74 -32.77
CA ILE A 202 -14.47 19.73 -33.45
C ILE A 202 -15.28 20.89 -32.87
N THR A 203 -15.38 21.97 -33.63
CA THR A 203 -16.07 23.19 -33.22
C THR A 203 -17.42 23.26 -33.90
N GLN A 204 -18.48 23.24 -33.10
CA GLN A 204 -19.82 23.62 -33.54
C GLN A 204 -20.18 24.94 -32.86
N THR A 205 -20.49 25.96 -33.67
CA THR A 205 -20.73 27.34 -33.22
C THR A 205 -19.60 27.86 -32.31
N THR A 206 -19.83 28.02 -31.01
CA THR A 206 -18.85 28.50 -30.02
C THR A 206 -18.24 27.39 -29.18
N THR A 207 -18.76 26.16 -29.28
CA THR A 207 -18.34 25.03 -28.45
C THR A 207 -17.33 24.17 -29.20
N THR A 208 -16.18 23.90 -28.58
CA THR A 208 -15.14 23.03 -29.16
C THR A 208 -14.99 21.76 -28.34
N PHE A 209 -15.10 20.63 -29.00
CA PHE A 209 -14.80 19.30 -28.48
C PHE A 209 -13.41 18.87 -28.95
N SER A 210 -12.77 17.96 -28.21
CA SER A 210 -11.44 17.46 -28.54
C SER A 210 -11.44 15.94 -28.45
N ALA A 211 -11.00 15.28 -29.53
CA ALA A 211 -10.75 13.85 -29.60
C ALA A 211 -9.25 13.61 -29.74
N LYS A 212 -8.66 12.79 -28.86
CA LYS A 212 -7.23 12.52 -28.84
C LYS A 212 -6.96 11.06 -29.20
N PHE A 213 -5.86 10.82 -29.91
CA PHE A 213 -5.39 9.49 -30.31
C PHE A 213 -3.95 9.59 -30.80
N ALA A 214 -3.25 8.48 -30.96
CA ALA A 214 -1.85 8.49 -31.38
C ALA A 214 -1.54 7.45 -32.46
N ALA A 215 -0.55 7.76 -33.29
CA ALA A 215 0.14 6.79 -34.14
C ALA A 215 1.55 6.54 -33.59
N VAL A 216 1.87 5.27 -33.34
CA VAL A 216 3.18 4.81 -32.87
C VAL A 216 3.85 4.02 -33.99
N ILE A 217 5.04 4.45 -34.39
CA ILE A 217 5.86 3.80 -35.39
C ILE A 217 6.53 2.58 -34.78
N ASN A 218 6.28 1.42 -35.38
CA ASN A 218 7.08 0.23 -35.16
C ASN A 218 8.50 0.46 -35.72
N PRO A 219 9.54 0.55 -34.87
CA PRO A 219 10.91 0.76 -35.33
C PRO A 219 11.54 -0.52 -35.92
N GLY A 220 10.81 -1.65 -35.90
CA GLY A 220 11.36 -2.97 -36.11
C GLY A 220 12.22 -3.42 -34.92
N THR A 221 12.81 -4.61 -35.02
CA THR A 221 13.76 -5.09 -34.01
C THR A 221 15.15 -4.53 -34.31
N ILE A 222 15.62 -3.60 -33.47
CA ILE A 222 17.00 -3.10 -33.50
C ILE A 222 17.83 -4.04 -32.64
N SER A 223 18.82 -4.74 -33.21
CA SER A 223 19.62 -5.74 -32.48
C SER A 223 21.06 -5.27 -32.25
N ALA A 224 21.54 -5.39 -31.01
CA ALA A 224 22.93 -5.07 -30.63
C ALA A 224 23.31 -5.75 -29.31
N ALA A 225 24.58 -6.12 -29.15
CA ALA A 225 25.08 -6.74 -27.92
C ALA A 225 24.92 -5.82 -26.71
N LEU A 226 24.35 -6.35 -25.61
CA LEU A 226 24.30 -5.66 -24.32
C LEU A 226 25.74 -5.45 -23.80
N PRO A 227 26.13 -4.23 -23.37
CA PRO A 227 27.42 -4.01 -22.73
C PRO A 227 27.63 -4.91 -21.51
N VAL A 228 28.87 -5.39 -21.35
CA VAL A 228 29.23 -6.32 -20.26
C VAL A 228 29.05 -5.66 -18.89
N GLY A 229 28.50 -6.43 -17.95
CA GLY A 229 28.36 -6.02 -16.55
C GLY A 229 27.09 -5.24 -16.21
N LEU A 230 26.22 -4.98 -17.19
CA LEU A 230 24.92 -4.35 -16.94
C LEU A 230 23.89 -5.35 -16.43
N VAL A 231 23.08 -4.92 -15.47
CA VAL A 231 21.99 -5.70 -14.86
C VAL A 231 20.63 -5.11 -15.23
N ASP A 232 19.53 -5.82 -14.96
CA ASP A 232 18.18 -5.27 -15.16
C ASP A 232 17.95 -4.03 -14.29
N GLY A 233 17.20 -3.05 -14.79
CA GLY A 233 17.01 -1.74 -14.18
C GLY A 233 17.96 -0.65 -14.69
N ILE A 234 18.20 0.36 -13.84
CA ILE A 234 19.04 1.52 -14.16
C ILE A 234 20.50 1.24 -13.81
N ASN A 235 21.40 1.41 -14.78
CA ASN A 235 22.84 1.30 -14.63
C ASN A 235 23.48 2.67 -14.84
N TYR A 236 23.88 3.32 -13.75
CA TYR A 236 24.53 4.64 -13.79
C TYR A 236 25.99 4.53 -14.25
N ASN A 237 26.41 5.40 -15.19
CA ASN A 237 27.80 5.45 -15.60
C ASN A 237 28.62 6.29 -14.60
N LEU A 238 29.47 5.62 -13.83
CA LEU A 238 30.28 6.27 -12.78
C LEU A 238 31.39 7.16 -13.34
N SER A 239 31.83 6.93 -14.58
CA SER A 239 32.87 7.71 -15.26
C SER A 239 32.34 8.91 -16.04
N ASP A 240 31.07 8.86 -16.45
CA ASP A 240 30.39 9.88 -17.23
C ASP A 240 28.97 10.08 -16.68
N PRO A 241 28.75 11.01 -15.73
CA PRO A 241 27.45 11.20 -15.09
C PRO A 241 26.41 11.82 -16.03
N THR A 242 26.74 12.07 -17.30
CA THR A 242 25.75 12.47 -18.31
C THR A 242 25.06 11.28 -18.98
N LYS A 243 25.39 10.05 -18.53
CA LYS A 243 24.90 8.80 -19.11
C LYS A 243 24.32 7.84 -18.07
N ALA A 244 23.29 7.12 -18.49
CA ALA A 244 22.76 5.96 -17.79
C ALA A 244 22.26 4.94 -18.81
N THR A 245 22.48 3.65 -18.56
CA THR A 245 21.90 2.59 -19.38
C THR A 245 20.74 1.94 -18.66
N VAL A 246 19.57 1.91 -19.31
CA VAL A 246 18.39 1.21 -18.82
C VAL A 246 18.27 -0.15 -19.50
N VAL A 247 18.00 -1.19 -18.71
CA VAL A 247 17.91 -2.58 -19.17
C VAL A 247 16.60 -3.18 -18.67
N LEU A 248 15.81 -3.75 -19.58
CA LEU A 248 14.56 -4.42 -19.26
C LEU A 248 14.53 -5.80 -19.91
N ASN A 249 14.26 -6.82 -19.11
CA ASN A 249 14.05 -8.17 -19.61
C ASN A 249 12.55 -8.43 -19.80
N ALA A 250 12.14 -8.44 -21.07
CA ALA A 250 10.74 -8.49 -21.49
C ALA A 250 10.59 -9.51 -22.63
N PRO A 251 10.62 -10.83 -22.32
CA PRO A 251 10.45 -11.87 -23.33
C PRO A 251 9.15 -11.69 -24.13
N THR A 252 9.15 -12.22 -25.35
CA THR A 252 8.05 -12.20 -26.34
C THR A 252 7.58 -10.84 -26.84
N LYS A 253 7.94 -9.73 -26.19
CA LYS A 253 7.59 -8.38 -26.63
C LYS A 253 8.26 -8.03 -27.96
N SER A 254 7.59 -7.22 -28.77
CA SER A 254 8.03 -6.91 -30.14
C SER A 254 9.09 -5.82 -30.18
N PHE A 255 8.89 -4.72 -29.46
CA PHE A 255 9.84 -3.63 -29.26
C PHE A 255 9.45 -2.79 -28.04
N ILE A 256 10.36 -1.95 -27.57
CA ILE A 256 10.15 -1.08 -26.40
C ILE A 256 10.71 0.30 -26.70
N TYR A 257 9.91 1.35 -26.44
CA TYR A 257 10.42 2.73 -26.37
C TYR A 257 10.65 3.15 -24.93
N VAL A 258 11.67 3.99 -24.71
CA VAL A 258 11.86 4.71 -23.45
C VAL A 258 11.30 6.13 -23.59
N ALA A 259 10.16 6.40 -22.97
CA ALA A 259 9.55 7.73 -22.96
C ALA A 259 9.80 8.41 -21.62
N GLY A 260 10.26 9.65 -21.61
CA GLY A 260 10.55 10.35 -20.36
C GLY A 260 10.67 11.86 -20.53
N SER A 261 10.94 12.55 -19.42
CA SER A 261 11.06 14.01 -19.41
C SER A 261 12.21 14.52 -20.31
N PHE A 262 13.26 13.73 -20.53
CA PHE A 262 14.37 14.07 -21.42
C PHE A 262 14.02 14.04 -22.92
N ASN A 263 12.91 13.41 -23.32
CA ASN A 263 12.40 13.42 -24.69
C ASN A 263 10.97 13.96 -24.78
N ASN A 264 10.56 14.75 -23.78
CA ASN A 264 9.22 15.33 -23.67
C ASN A 264 8.09 14.30 -23.81
N TRP A 265 8.33 13.05 -23.41
CA TRP A 265 7.38 11.95 -23.55
C TRP A 265 6.97 11.67 -25.01
N GLN A 266 7.81 12.05 -25.97
CA GLN A 266 7.66 11.83 -27.41
C GLN A 266 8.87 11.02 -27.92
N PRO A 267 9.00 9.73 -27.55
CA PRO A 267 10.12 8.93 -28.03
C PRO A 267 10.08 8.80 -29.55
N ASP A 268 11.23 8.94 -30.20
CA ASP A 268 11.42 8.59 -31.60
C ASP A 268 12.29 7.31 -31.71
N SER A 269 12.67 6.93 -32.93
CA SER A 269 13.48 5.73 -33.19
C SER A 269 14.82 5.71 -32.44
N SER A 270 15.37 6.85 -32.00
CA SER A 270 16.60 6.88 -31.20
C SER A 270 16.39 6.42 -29.76
N TYR A 271 15.13 6.43 -29.29
CA TYR A 271 14.72 5.95 -27.98
C TYR A 271 14.09 4.54 -28.02
N ALA A 272 14.13 3.86 -29.16
CA ALA A 272 13.82 2.44 -29.26
C ALA A 272 14.94 1.64 -28.60
N MET A 273 14.59 0.79 -27.64
CA MET A 273 15.55 -0.09 -26.98
C MET A 273 16.08 -1.13 -27.96
N LYS A 274 17.38 -1.41 -27.88
CA LYS A 274 18.05 -2.45 -28.66
C LYS A 274 17.78 -3.79 -27.99
N ARG A 275 17.40 -4.79 -28.77
CA ARG A 275 17.32 -6.18 -28.31
C ARG A 275 18.72 -6.79 -28.31
N ASP A 276 19.10 -7.33 -27.16
CA ASP A 276 20.38 -8.03 -27.00
C ASP A 276 20.49 -9.20 -27.99
N ASN A 277 21.65 -9.34 -28.62
CA ASN A 277 21.88 -10.33 -29.66
C ASN A 277 22.55 -11.62 -29.15
N ALA A 278 22.86 -11.70 -27.85
CA ALA A 278 23.32 -12.93 -27.23
C ALA A 278 22.28 -14.05 -27.39
N ALA A 279 22.75 -15.27 -27.67
CA ALA A 279 21.89 -16.41 -27.92
C ALA A 279 20.96 -16.67 -26.71
N GLY A 280 19.66 -16.73 -26.95
CA GLY A 280 18.65 -16.93 -25.91
C GLY A 280 18.28 -15.70 -25.09
N SER A 281 18.91 -14.54 -25.33
CA SER A 281 18.62 -13.31 -24.59
C SER A 281 17.24 -12.74 -24.91
N THR A 282 16.59 -12.25 -23.87
CA THR A 282 15.28 -11.58 -23.91
C THR A 282 15.36 -10.14 -23.37
N LYS A 283 16.57 -9.62 -23.26
CA LYS A 283 16.85 -8.26 -22.75
C LYS A 283 16.75 -7.21 -23.84
N TYR A 284 16.19 -6.08 -23.45
CA TYR A 284 16.18 -4.82 -24.17
C TYR A 284 17.04 -3.82 -23.40
N TRP A 285 17.79 -2.98 -24.11
CA TRP A 285 18.62 -1.95 -23.47
C TRP A 285 18.72 -0.66 -24.27
N LEU A 286 18.92 0.45 -23.57
CA LEU A 286 19.18 1.76 -24.16
C LEU A 286 20.13 2.58 -23.28
N GLU A 287 21.20 3.11 -23.87
CA GLU A 287 22.03 4.13 -23.20
C GLU A 287 21.41 5.51 -23.46
N LEU A 288 20.99 6.16 -22.39
CA LEU A 288 20.58 7.55 -22.38
C LEU A 288 21.82 8.42 -22.25
N THR A 289 21.93 9.45 -23.09
CA THR A 289 23.06 10.38 -23.12
C THR A 289 22.60 11.82 -23.04
N GLY A 290 23.47 12.73 -22.62
CA GLY A 290 23.13 14.16 -22.52
C GLY A 290 22.26 14.49 -21.31
N LEU A 291 22.25 13.61 -20.30
CA LEU A 291 21.60 13.87 -19.03
C LEU A 291 22.42 14.91 -18.24
N THR A 292 21.72 15.76 -17.48
CA THR A 292 22.37 16.70 -16.57
C THR A 292 22.59 16.03 -15.21
N PRO A 293 23.84 15.90 -14.72
CA PRO A 293 24.09 15.35 -13.38
C PRO A 293 23.33 16.10 -12.29
N GLY A 294 22.68 15.37 -11.39
CA GLY A 294 21.85 15.92 -10.31
C GLY A 294 20.44 16.34 -10.73
N GLN A 295 20.12 16.40 -12.03
CA GLN A 295 18.77 16.67 -12.52
C GLN A 295 17.90 15.42 -12.34
N ILE A 296 16.69 15.61 -11.82
CA ILE A 296 15.69 14.54 -11.74
C ILE A 296 14.99 14.42 -13.09
N TYR A 297 15.01 13.21 -13.63
CA TYR A 297 14.22 12.78 -14.78
C TYR A 297 13.19 11.74 -14.34
N ALA A 298 12.14 11.59 -15.14
CA ALA A 298 11.18 10.51 -14.98
C ALA A 298 10.98 9.81 -16.33
N TYR A 299 10.73 8.49 -16.33
CA TYR A 299 10.47 7.74 -17.55
C TYR A 299 9.53 6.55 -17.34
N GLN A 300 9.00 6.05 -18.46
CA GLN A 300 8.27 4.79 -18.60
C GLN A 300 8.81 4.00 -19.78
N TYR A 301 8.62 2.69 -19.71
CA TYR A 301 8.68 1.81 -20.86
C TYR A 301 7.33 1.81 -21.58
N TRP A 302 7.34 2.04 -22.89
CA TRP A 302 6.21 1.75 -23.77
C TRP A 302 6.48 0.38 -24.38
N VAL A 303 5.90 -0.65 -23.76
CA VAL A 303 6.08 -2.05 -24.13
C VAL A 303 5.06 -2.37 -25.21
N CYS A 304 5.54 -2.69 -26.41
CA CYS A 304 4.68 -2.84 -27.59
C CYS A 304 4.67 -4.28 -28.08
N ASP A 305 3.49 -4.72 -28.52
CA ASP A 305 3.27 -6.02 -29.12
C ASP A 305 2.51 -5.89 -30.44
N VAL A 306 3.12 -6.41 -31.51
CA VAL A 306 2.59 -6.40 -32.88
C VAL A 306 2.62 -7.79 -33.53
N VAL A 307 3.29 -8.76 -32.91
CA VAL A 307 3.43 -10.12 -33.43
C VAL A 307 2.80 -11.08 -32.43
N ASN A 308 1.72 -11.75 -32.82
CA ASN A 308 0.97 -12.67 -31.96
C ASN A 308 0.41 -12.00 -30.68
N LEU A 309 -0.09 -10.76 -30.80
CA LEU A 309 -0.77 -10.05 -29.71
C LEU A 309 -1.80 -10.98 -29.03
N PRO A 310 -1.63 -11.34 -27.75
CA PRO A 310 -2.56 -12.20 -27.05
C PRO A 310 -3.97 -11.59 -27.02
N ALA A 311 -4.99 -12.42 -27.22
CA ALA A 311 -6.38 -11.97 -27.19
C ALA A 311 -6.70 -11.34 -25.83
N GLY A 312 -7.33 -10.15 -25.85
CA GLY A 312 -7.64 -9.41 -24.63
C GLY A 312 -6.43 -8.73 -23.98
N SER A 313 -5.28 -8.60 -24.65
CA SER A 313 -4.16 -7.80 -24.17
C SER A 313 -3.98 -6.53 -25.02
N PRO A 314 -3.56 -5.38 -24.44
CA PRO A 314 -3.30 -4.17 -25.21
C PRO A 314 -2.06 -4.28 -26.09
N ALA A 315 -2.11 -3.68 -27.28
CA ALA A 315 -0.95 -3.60 -28.17
C ALA A 315 0.20 -2.73 -27.61
N ILE A 316 -0.11 -1.81 -26.69
CA ILE A 316 0.87 -0.95 -26.02
C ILE A 316 0.53 -0.89 -24.54
N VAL A 317 1.49 -1.27 -23.70
CA VAL A 317 1.42 -1.07 -22.24
C VAL A 317 2.48 -0.06 -21.82
N LYS A 318 2.06 0.97 -21.09
CA LYS A 318 2.96 1.91 -20.41
C LYS A 318 3.16 1.47 -18.97
N THR A 319 4.41 1.42 -18.54
CA THR A 319 4.77 0.99 -17.18
C THR A 319 6.11 1.57 -16.73
N ALA A 320 6.26 1.81 -15.43
CA ALA A 320 7.55 2.07 -14.82
C ALA A 320 8.44 0.80 -14.83
N ASP A 321 9.72 1.00 -14.54
CA ASP A 321 10.71 -0.07 -14.40
C ASP A 321 10.42 -0.98 -13.19
N PRO A 322 10.36 -2.31 -13.36
CA PRO A 322 10.26 -3.26 -12.25
C PRO A 322 11.32 -3.07 -11.16
N PHE A 323 12.53 -2.68 -11.53
CA PHE A 323 13.68 -2.50 -10.65
C PHE A 323 13.82 -1.06 -10.13
N SER A 324 12.76 -0.25 -10.26
CA SER A 324 12.76 1.11 -9.77
C SER A 324 12.94 1.18 -8.25
N LYS A 325 13.84 2.06 -7.79
CA LYS A 325 14.04 2.37 -6.36
C LYS A 325 13.21 3.56 -5.87
N LEU A 326 12.57 4.28 -6.80
CA LEU A 326 11.61 5.34 -6.50
C LEU A 326 10.67 5.49 -7.69
N VAL A 327 9.38 5.37 -7.40
CA VAL A 327 8.31 5.50 -8.39
C VAL A 327 7.44 6.70 -8.02
N LEU A 328 7.03 7.47 -9.02
CA LEU A 328 6.00 8.51 -8.85
C LEU A 328 4.67 8.00 -9.39
N SER A 329 3.59 8.36 -8.70
CA SER A 329 2.23 7.91 -8.97
C SER A 329 1.30 9.12 -9.12
N PRO A 330 0.50 9.20 -10.20
CA PRO A 330 -0.54 10.22 -10.30
C PRO A 330 -1.69 10.02 -9.30
N PHE A 331 -1.77 8.83 -8.70
CA PHE A 331 -2.87 8.43 -7.81
C PHE A 331 -2.58 8.77 -6.35
N ASP A 332 -1.33 8.58 -5.91
CA ASP A 332 -0.96 8.61 -4.49
C ASP A 332 -0.19 9.88 -4.11
N ASP A 333 0.69 10.35 -5.00
CA ASP A 333 1.62 11.47 -4.74
C ASP A 333 0.93 12.79 -4.39
N PRO A 334 -0.24 13.18 -4.96
CA PRO A 334 -0.90 14.44 -4.61
C PRO A 334 -1.19 14.58 -3.11
N GLU A 335 -1.62 13.51 -2.44
CA GLU A 335 -1.84 13.52 -0.99
C GLU A 335 -0.52 13.65 -0.24
N ILE A 336 0.51 12.88 -0.64
CA ILE A 336 1.83 12.86 -0.01
C ILE A 336 2.47 14.24 -0.03
N ILE A 337 2.40 14.93 -1.17
CA ILE A 337 2.88 16.31 -1.35
C ILE A 337 2.08 17.26 -0.46
N SER A 338 0.75 17.17 -0.46
CA SER A 338 -0.12 18.00 0.39
C SER A 338 0.17 17.83 1.88
N LEU A 339 0.53 16.63 2.33
CA LEU A 339 0.89 16.35 3.72
C LEU A 339 2.33 16.77 4.05
N GLY A 340 3.19 16.96 3.05
CA GLY A 340 4.60 17.34 3.24
C GLY A 340 5.47 16.27 3.90
N VAL A 341 5.02 15.00 3.90
CA VAL A 341 5.73 13.88 4.57
C VAL A 341 6.98 13.42 3.81
N PHE A 342 7.05 13.72 2.50
CA PHE A 342 8.24 13.56 1.67
C PHE A 342 8.68 14.93 1.12
N PRO A 343 9.45 15.72 1.88
CA PRO A 343 9.99 16.99 1.39
C PRO A 343 10.87 16.78 0.16
N GLY A 344 10.59 17.52 -0.91
CA GLY A 344 11.34 17.43 -2.17
C GLY A 344 10.95 16.26 -3.07
N LEU A 345 9.82 15.59 -2.80
CA LEU A 345 9.24 14.65 -3.77
C LEU A 345 8.91 15.40 -5.08
N PRO A 346 9.39 14.92 -6.24
CA PRO A 346 9.05 15.53 -7.52
C PRO A 346 7.53 15.47 -7.77
N ASP A 347 6.95 16.61 -8.16
CA ASP A 347 5.54 16.65 -8.53
C ASP A 347 5.32 15.91 -9.86
N TYR A 348 4.53 14.83 -9.79
CA TYR A 348 4.16 14.01 -10.94
C TYR A 348 3.60 14.85 -12.09
N ALA A 349 2.69 15.78 -11.82
CA ALA A 349 2.03 16.58 -12.85
C ALA A 349 3.01 17.50 -13.60
N THR A 350 4.10 17.89 -12.92
CA THR A 350 5.15 18.74 -13.46
C THR A 350 6.20 17.94 -14.23
N ILE A 351 6.67 16.80 -13.69
CA ILE A 351 7.75 16.01 -14.31
C ILE A 351 7.25 15.03 -15.39
N ALA A 352 6.00 14.58 -15.28
CA ALA A 352 5.36 13.63 -16.18
C ALA A 352 4.02 14.16 -16.74
N PRO A 353 4.00 15.36 -17.37
CA PRO A 353 2.76 15.99 -17.80
C PRO A 353 2.02 15.11 -18.82
N GLY A 354 0.72 14.91 -18.58
CA GLY A 354 -0.15 14.13 -19.47
C GLY A 354 0.18 12.63 -19.53
N GLN A 355 1.09 12.15 -18.69
CA GLN A 355 1.32 10.71 -18.55
C GLN A 355 0.34 10.12 -17.56
N GLU A 356 0.01 8.87 -17.82
CA GLU A 356 -0.85 8.05 -16.97
C GLU A 356 0.00 6.90 -16.43
N ARG A 357 -0.34 6.40 -15.25
CA ARG A 357 0.37 5.30 -14.55
C ARG A 357 1.72 5.72 -13.97
N GLU A 358 2.35 4.78 -13.27
CA GLU A 358 3.60 4.98 -12.56
C GLU A 358 4.76 5.36 -13.48
N VAL A 359 5.63 6.25 -13.01
CA VAL A 359 6.88 6.61 -13.71
C VAL A 359 8.09 6.34 -12.80
N THR A 360 9.17 5.85 -13.40
CA THR A 360 10.44 5.63 -12.69
C THR A 360 11.22 6.93 -12.57
N VAL A 361 11.73 7.22 -11.38
CA VAL A 361 12.68 8.33 -11.17
C VAL A 361 14.08 7.91 -11.58
N LEU A 362 14.73 8.74 -12.40
CA LEU A 362 16.12 8.59 -12.83
C LEU A 362 16.90 9.85 -12.47
N GLN A 363 18.05 9.70 -11.82
CA GLN A 363 18.92 10.83 -11.48
C GLN A 363 20.39 10.37 -11.47
N THR A 364 21.19 10.90 -12.40
CA THR A 364 22.62 10.63 -12.46
C THR A 364 23.41 11.54 -11.51
N GLY A 365 24.64 11.16 -11.19
CA GLY A 365 25.50 11.92 -10.28
C GLY A 365 25.08 11.81 -8.80
N PRO A 366 25.74 12.56 -7.88
CA PRO A 366 25.39 12.56 -6.47
C PRO A 366 23.95 13.02 -6.25
N THR A 367 23.19 12.26 -5.45
CA THR A 367 21.77 12.54 -5.20
C THR A 367 21.47 12.49 -3.71
N SER A 368 20.85 13.55 -3.19
CA SER A 368 20.34 13.61 -1.83
C SER A 368 19.13 12.70 -1.59
N LEU A 369 18.45 12.23 -2.65
CA LEU A 369 17.28 11.35 -2.51
C LEU A 369 17.68 9.98 -1.94
N PHE A 370 18.84 9.45 -2.36
CA PHE A 370 19.29 8.11 -1.97
C PHE A 370 20.56 8.10 -1.11
N SER A 371 21.33 9.19 -1.08
CA SER A 371 22.56 9.27 -0.29
C SER A 371 22.27 9.38 1.20
N TYR A 372 22.93 8.54 2.00
CA TYR A 372 22.92 8.60 3.45
C TYR A 372 24.28 8.13 3.97
N THR A 373 24.85 8.89 4.91
CA THR A 373 26.12 8.55 5.55
C THR A 373 25.84 7.74 6.81
N TRP A 374 26.09 6.44 6.75
CA TRP A 374 25.90 5.53 7.89
C TRP A 374 26.89 5.81 9.01
N SER A 375 26.43 5.70 10.26
CA SER A 375 27.32 5.76 11.42
C SER A 375 28.25 4.54 11.50
N ALA A 376 29.34 4.68 12.26
CA ALA A 376 30.24 3.57 12.54
C ALA A 376 29.50 2.37 13.17
N ALA A 377 28.52 2.67 14.06
CA ALA A 377 27.70 1.65 14.72
C ALA A 377 26.92 0.79 13.72
N THR A 378 26.41 1.37 12.63
CA THR A 378 25.75 0.60 11.56
C THR A 378 26.75 -0.22 10.75
N THR A 379 27.88 0.36 10.36
CA THR A 379 28.86 -0.34 9.50
C THR A 379 29.54 -1.52 10.19
N SER A 380 29.57 -1.53 11.52
CA SER A 380 30.11 -2.63 12.34
C SER A 380 29.03 -3.22 13.26
N PHE A 381 27.75 -3.15 12.86
CA PHE A 381 26.65 -3.59 13.70
C PHE A 381 26.74 -5.10 13.99
N VAL A 382 26.58 -5.46 15.25
CA VAL A 382 26.49 -6.86 15.69
C VAL A 382 25.05 -7.14 16.04
N LYS A 383 24.39 -7.96 15.21
CA LYS A 383 23.00 -8.36 15.40
C LYS A 383 22.83 -9.10 16.73
N PRO A 384 21.66 -8.97 17.40
CA PRO A 384 21.34 -9.76 18.57
C PRO A 384 21.35 -11.26 18.26
N LYS A 385 21.69 -12.08 19.25
CA LYS A 385 21.59 -13.54 19.11
C LYS A 385 20.12 -13.93 18.93
N LYS A 386 19.86 -14.92 18.07
CA LYS A 386 18.49 -15.38 17.76
C LYS A 386 17.69 -15.78 19.01
N LYS A 387 18.33 -16.46 19.96
CA LYS A 387 17.71 -16.90 21.22
C LYS A 387 17.34 -15.75 22.17
N ASP A 388 17.97 -14.59 22.03
CA ASP A 388 17.76 -13.41 22.88
C ASP A 388 16.76 -12.43 22.25
N LEU A 389 16.29 -12.70 21.02
CA LEU A 389 15.43 -11.77 20.30
C LEU A 389 14.13 -11.49 21.06
N THR A 390 13.88 -10.20 21.26
CA THR A 390 12.59 -9.65 21.63
C THR A 390 12.24 -8.64 20.55
N ILE A 391 11.40 -9.09 19.63
CA ILE A 391 10.99 -8.37 18.44
C ILE A 391 9.79 -7.49 18.77
N TYR A 392 9.83 -6.24 18.32
CA TYR A 392 8.69 -5.34 18.34
C TYR A 392 8.14 -5.19 16.92
N GLU A 393 6.99 -5.80 16.64
CA GLU A 393 6.30 -5.63 15.37
C GLU A 393 5.51 -4.30 15.39
N VAL A 394 5.73 -3.45 14.37
CA VAL A 394 5.14 -2.10 14.29
C VAL A 394 4.65 -1.76 12.88
N LEU A 395 3.44 -1.20 12.83
CA LEU A 395 2.90 -0.53 11.64
C LEU A 395 3.15 0.97 11.71
N VAL A 396 3.99 1.51 10.82
CA VAL A 396 4.32 2.95 10.79
C VAL A 396 3.06 3.82 10.78
N ARG A 397 2.05 3.43 9.98
CA ARG A 397 0.75 4.11 9.85
C ARG A 397 0.03 4.29 11.18
N ASP A 398 0.06 3.28 12.04
CA ASP A 398 -0.76 3.24 13.25
C ASP A 398 0.06 3.59 14.50
N PHE A 399 1.32 3.98 14.35
CA PHE A 399 2.20 4.31 15.47
C PHE A 399 1.98 5.73 16.03
N ASP A 400 1.83 6.74 15.18
CA ASP A 400 1.58 8.13 15.58
C ASP A 400 0.75 8.87 14.52
N ALA A 401 0.21 10.04 14.86
CA ALA A 401 -0.77 10.77 14.05
C ALA A 401 -0.25 11.22 12.68
N SER A 402 1.04 11.54 12.56
CA SER A 402 1.66 11.95 11.29
C SER A 402 1.98 10.78 10.36
N ARG A 403 2.10 9.56 10.90
CA ARG A 403 2.28 8.31 10.17
C ARG A 403 3.58 8.26 9.37
N THR A 404 4.70 8.58 10.00
CA THR A 404 6.00 8.71 9.32
C THR A 404 7.14 8.04 10.07
N TYR A 405 8.25 7.78 9.37
CA TYR A 405 9.50 7.38 10.04
C TYR A 405 10.01 8.43 11.04
N GLN A 406 9.69 9.71 10.81
CA GLN A 406 10.07 10.77 11.75
C GLN A 406 9.37 10.58 13.10
N ASP A 407 8.16 10.02 13.14
CA ASP A 407 7.45 9.73 14.39
C ASP A 407 8.14 8.62 15.18
N LEU A 408 8.57 7.55 14.50
CA LEU A 408 9.37 6.49 15.11
C LEU A 408 10.69 7.03 15.68
N ILE A 409 11.37 7.93 14.94
CA ILE A 409 12.60 8.59 15.39
C ILE A 409 12.32 9.47 16.62
N ASN A 410 11.28 10.30 16.58
CA ASN A 410 10.92 11.22 17.68
C ASN A 410 10.56 10.49 18.97
N LYS A 411 10.02 9.27 18.85
CA LYS A 411 9.61 8.44 19.98
C LYS A 411 10.58 7.29 20.24
N PHE A 412 11.80 7.33 19.70
CA PHE A 412 12.72 6.20 19.75
C PHE A 412 13.03 5.72 21.18
N ASP A 413 13.06 6.64 22.15
CA ASP A 413 13.25 6.31 23.57
C ASP A 413 12.20 5.30 24.07
N TYR A 414 11.02 5.25 23.47
CA TYR A 414 10.01 4.24 23.74
C TYR A 414 10.51 2.81 23.53
N PHE A 415 11.12 2.54 22.37
CA PHE A 415 11.64 1.21 22.05
C PHE A 415 12.85 0.88 22.92
N LYS A 416 13.76 1.86 23.07
CA LYS A 416 14.96 1.72 23.89
C LYS A 416 14.64 1.41 25.35
N ASN A 417 13.66 2.11 25.93
CA ASN A 417 13.28 1.93 27.34
C ASN A 417 12.50 0.64 27.57
N LEU A 418 11.81 0.12 26.54
CA LEU A 418 11.19 -1.22 26.58
C LEU A 418 12.23 -2.35 26.52
N LYS A 419 13.49 -2.02 26.22
CA LYS A 419 14.63 -2.94 26.19
C LYS A 419 14.56 -3.99 25.07
N ILE A 420 13.66 -3.84 24.10
CA ILE A 420 13.65 -4.68 22.89
C ILE A 420 14.99 -4.57 22.15
N ASN A 421 15.33 -5.60 21.38
CA ASN A 421 16.58 -5.66 20.61
C ASN A 421 16.34 -5.90 19.12
N ALA A 422 15.08 -5.99 18.68
CA ALA A 422 14.74 -5.98 17.26
C ALA A 422 13.40 -5.27 17.04
N ILE A 423 13.29 -4.53 15.94
CA ILE A 423 12.03 -3.95 15.45
C ILE A 423 11.71 -4.62 14.12
N GLN A 424 10.52 -5.22 14.01
CA GLN A 424 9.97 -5.70 12.75
C GLN A 424 9.03 -4.64 12.18
N LEU A 425 9.42 -4.02 11.08
CA LEU A 425 8.54 -3.14 10.33
C LEU A 425 7.58 -3.99 9.50
N MET A 426 6.28 -3.74 9.62
CA MET A 426 5.31 -4.16 8.60
C MET A 426 5.71 -3.63 7.21
N PRO A 427 5.18 -4.18 6.10
CA PRO A 427 5.69 -3.86 4.77
C PRO A 427 5.74 -2.35 4.49
N VAL A 428 6.92 -1.90 4.04
CA VAL A 428 7.18 -0.49 3.69
C VAL A 428 7.57 -0.29 2.22
N MET A 429 7.48 -1.35 1.41
CA MET A 429 7.67 -1.26 -0.03
C MET A 429 6.46 -0.55 -0.66
N GLU A 430 6.64 0.13 -1.78
CA GLU A 430 5.57 0.85 -2.46
C GLU A 430 4.36 -0.07 -2.74
N PHE A 431 3.19 0.33 -2.25
CA PHE A 431 1.94 -0.41 -2.36
C PHE A 431 0.83 0.44 -3.00
N GLU A 432 -0.31 -0.17 -3.34
CA GLU A 432 -1.42 0.59 -3.93
C GLU A 432 -2.16 1.41 -2.86
N GLY A 433 -2.29 2.72 -3.12
CA GLY A 433 -2.95 3.67 -2.22
C GLY A 433 -2.05 4.13 -1.07
N ASN A 434 -2.49 5.14 -0.33
CA ASN A 434 -1.77 5.66 0.84
C ASN A 434 -2.27 5.07 2.19
N GLN A 435 -3.20 4.11 2.14
CA GLN A 435 -3.87 3.55 3.32
C GLN A 435 -3.94 2.03 3.22
N SER A 436 -2.89 1.37 3.70
CA SER A 436 -2.79 -0.10 3.70
C SER A 436 -1.92 -0.57 4.87
N TRP A 437 -1.92 -1.88 5.11
CA TRP A 437 -0.88 -2.55 5.88
C TRP A 437 0.40 -2.77 5.07
N GLY A 438 0.32 -2.60 3.74
CA GLY A 438 1.45 -2.64 2.81
C GLY A 438 1.64 -3.97 2.07
N TYR A 439 0.86 -5.01 2.41
CA TYR A 439 0.93 -6.33 1.76
C TYR A 439 0.47 -6.32 0.29
N ASN A 440 -0.21 -5.27 -0.17
CA ASN A 440 -0.54 -5.07 -1.58
C ASN A 440 0.61 -4.38 -2.35
N THR A 441 1.82 -4.92 -2.21
CA THR A 441 3.05 -4.35 -2.79
C THR A 441 3.02 -4.36 -4.32
N VAL A 442 3.53 -3.28 -4.93
CA VAL A 442 3.62 -3.12 -6.40
C VAL A 442 5.05 -2.93 -6.90
N TYR A 443 5.93 -2.32 -6.10
CA TYR A 443 7.36 -2.19 -6.40
C TYR A 443 8.21 -2.52 -5.16
N HIS A 444 8.73 -3.74 -5.11
CA HIS A 444 9.46 -4.25 -3.94
C HIS A 444 10.81 -3.56 -3.66
N MET A 445 11.39 -2.86 -4.64
CA MET A 445 12.64 -2.11 -4.49
C MET A 445 12.41 -0.62 -4.18
N ALA A 446 11.18 -0.13 -4.32
CA ALA A 446 10.81 1.24 -4.00
C ALA A 446 10.28 1.32 -2.58
N LEU A 447 10.73 2.32 -1.84
CA LEU A 447 10.17 2.64 -0.52
C LEU A 447 8.83 3.37 -0.71
N ASP A 448 7.82 2.98 0.05
CA ASP A 448 6.55 3.68 0.07
C ASP A 448 6.74 5.13 0.55
N LYS A 449 6.33 6.05 -0.31
CA LYS A 449 6.56 7.48 -0.11
C LYS A 449 5.71 8.07 1.02
N ARG A 450 4.60 7.43 1.40
CA ARG A 450 3.66 7.95 2.41
C ARG A 450 4.27 8.02 3.80
N TYR A 451 5.26 7.18 4.10
CA TYR A 451 5.98 7.17 5.38
C TYR A 451 7.17 8.13 5.42
N GLY A 452 7.59 8.67 4.28
CA GLY A 452 8.65 9.67 4.13
C GLY A 452 9.80 9.21 3.22
N PRO A 453 10.86 10.04 3.09
CA PRO A 453 11.94 9.79 2.15
C PRO A 453 12.87 8.63 2.58
N PRO A 454 13.60 7.99 1.64
CA PRO A 454 14.59 6.97 1.95
C PRO A 454 15.58 7.34 3.05
N ALA A 455 16.03 8.60 3.07
CA ALA A 455 16.95 9.10 4.11
C ALA A 455 16.37 9.00 5.53
N LYS A 456 15.04 9.11 5.70
CA LYS A 456 14.40 9.00 7.02
C LYS A 456 14.29 7.57 7.52
N LEU A 457 14.00 6.61 6.64
CA LEU A 457 14.09 5.20 7.02
C LEU A 457 15.54 4.82 7.37
N LYS A 458 16.53 5.25 6.56
CA LYS A 458 17.95 5.01 6.85
C LYS A 458 18.36 5.64 8.19
N GLN A 459 17.89 6.85 8.49
CA GLN A 459 18.10 7.48 9.80
C GLN A 459 17.53 6.66 10.96
N PHE A 460 16.31 6.12 10.79
CA PHE A 460 15.69 5.27 11.80
C PHE A 460 16.49 3.97 12.02
N ILE A 461 16.91 3.30 10.95
CA ILE A 461 17.74 2.09 11.01
C ILE A 461 19.08 2.39 11.70
N ASP A 462 19.73 3.49 11.34
CA ASP A 462 21.00 3.91 11.94
C ASP A 462 20.87 4.19 13.44
N LEU A 463 19.75 4.78 13.86
CA LEU A 463 19.42 5.00 15.27
C LEU A 463 19.16 3.68 16.02
N CYS A 464 18.53 2.70 15.37
CA CYS A 464 18.36 1.36 15.92
C CYS A 464 19.72 0.69 16.16
N HIS A 465 20.61 0.69 15.17
CA HIS A 465 21.93 0.08 15.29
C HIS A 465 22.80 0.75 16.37
N GLN A 466 22.74 2.09 16.50
CA GLN A 466 23.42 2.82 17.57
C GLN A 466 22.98 2.40 18.99
N ASN A 467 21.84 1.72 19.12
CA ASN A 467 21.30 1.26 20.39
C ASN A 467 21.19 -0.27 20.47
N GLY A 468 21.88 -1.02 19.60
CA GLY A 468 21.88 -2.48 19.67
C GLY A 468 20.58 -3.13 19.19
N ILE A 469 19.75 -2.41 18.43
CA ILE A 469 18.44 -2.87 17.94
C ILE A 469 18.57 -3.22 16.46
N ALA A 470 18.26 -4.47 16.11
CA ALA A 470 18.18 -4.91 14.72
C ALA A 470 16.88 -4.45 14.05
N VAL A 471 16.89 -4.24 12.74
CA VAL A 471 15.68 -3.94 11.96
C VAL A 471 15.35 -5.09 11.02
N ILE A 472 14.17 -5.68 11.22
CA ILE A 472 13.61 -6.76 10.41
C ILE A 472 12.53 -6.16 9.51
N LEU A 473 12.51 -6.53 8.24
CA LEU A 473 11.49 -6.10 7.30
C LEU A 473 10.51 -7.24 6.99
N ASP A 474 9.22 -6.98 7.12
CA ASP A 474 8.18 -7.88 6.62
C ASP A 474 8.08 -7.76 5.09
N VAL A 475 8.07 -8.91 4.39
CA VAL A 475 8.15 -8.96 2.92
C VAL A 475 7.21 -10.01 2.33
N ALA A 476 6.31 -9.54 1.47
CA ALA A 476 5.41 -10.37 0.67
C ALA A 476 5.90 -10.51 -0.77
N LEU A 477 6.77 -11.49 -1.01
CA LEU A 477 7.26 -11.82 -2.35
C LEU A 477 6.43 -12.92 -3.03
N ASN A 478 5.37 -13.42 -2.41
CA ASN A 478 4.51 -14.46 -2.96
C ASN A 478 3.52 -13.93 -4.02
N HIS A 479 3.20 -12.63 -4.02
CA HIS A 479 2.27 -12.02 -4.97
C HIS A 479 2.59 -10.56 -5.29
N VAL A 480 1.91 -9.99 -6.29
CA VAL A 480 1.85 -8.55 -6.60
C VAL A 480 0.42 -8.10 -6.94
N PHE A 481 0.20 -6.79 -6.96
CA PHE A 481 -1.07 -6.17 -7.37
C PHE A 481 -0.99 -5.45 -8.73
N GLY A 482 -2.12 -4.96 -9.23
CA GLY A 482 -2.31 -4.66 -10.65
C GLY A 482 -1.57 -3.44 -11.20
N ARG A 483 -1.08 -2.56 -10.33
CA ARG A 483 -0.15 -1.49 -10.71
C ARG A 483 1.30 -1.96 -10.86
N SER A 484 1.61 -3.22 -10.49
CA SER A 484 2.95 -3.78 -10.63
C SER A 484 3.33 -4.01 -12.09
N PRO A 485 4.55 -3.64 -12.52
CA PRO A 485 5.02 -3.86 -13.88
C PRO A 485 5.15 -5.36 -14.23
N LEU A 486 5.25 -6.23 -13.23
CA LEU A 486 5.29 -7.68 -13.42
C LEU A 486 3.95 -8.22 -13.95
N GLU A 487 2.83 -7.62 -13.54
CA GLU A 487 1.49 -7.89 -14.08
C GLU A 487 1.27 -7.11 -15.38
N ARG A 488 1.46 -5.78 -15.33
CA ARG A 488 1.09 -4.85 -16.40
C ARG A 488 1.65 -5.23 -17.76
N MET A 489 2.94 -5.56 -17.85
CA MET A 489 3.58 -5.86 -19.13
C MET A 489 2.90 -7.00 -19.90
N TRP A 490 2.23 -7.93 -19.22
CA TRP A 490 1.48 -9.04 -19.82
C TRP A 490 0.04 -9.08 -19.31
N MET A 491 -0.57 -7.92 -19.05
CA MET A 491 -1.94 -7.88 -18.53
C MET A 491 -2.97 -8.30 -19.57
N LEU A 492 -4.07 -8.87 -19.08
CA LEU A 492 -5.34 -8.96 -19.80
C LEU A 492 -6.20 -7.75 -19.43
N ASP A 493 -6.69 -7.03 -20.43
CA ASP A 493 -7.49 -5.81 -20.35
C ASP A 493 -8.64 -5.94 -21.38
N THR A 494 -9.64 -6.76 -21.02
CA THR A 494 -10.75 -7.14 -21.90
C THR A 494 -11.85 -6.09 -22.01
N ASP A 495 -11.90 -5.15 -21.06
CA ASP A 495 -12.80 -3.99 -21.04
C ASP A 495 -12.13 -2.69 -21.53
N ASN A 496 -10.81 -2.73 -21.79
CA ASN A 496 -10.03 -1.67 -22.42
C ASN A 496 -10.01 -0.38 -21.59
N ASP A 497 -9.88 -0.52 -20.27
CA ASP A 497 -9.78 0.59 -19.31
C ASP A 497 -8.31 0.93 -18.92
N GLY A 498 -7.36 0.13 -19.41
CA GLY A 498 -5.93 0.27 -19.17
C GLY A 498 -5.45 -0.40 -17.88
N TRP A 499 -6.25 -1.26 -17.28
CA TRP A 499 -5.94 -2.06 -16.10
C TRP A 499 -6.12 -3.55 -16.38
N ALA A 500 -5.43 -4.37 -15.59
CA ALA A 500 -5.62 -5.80 -15.66
C ALA A 500 -6.98 -6.18 -15.06
N ASN A 501 -7.75 -6.99 -15.77
CA ASN A 501 -9.00 -7.53 -15.28
C ASN A 501 -9.02 -9.06 -15.39
N THR A 502 -9.78 -9.70 -14.51
CA THR A 502 -9.89 -11.16 -14.50
C THR A 502 -10.81 -11.64 -15.62
N ASN A 503 -10.31 -12.53 -16.47
CA ASN A 503 -11.10 -13.13 -17.55
C ASN A 503 -12.04 -14.25 -17.02
N ALA A 504 -12.83 -14.86 -17.91
CA ALA A 504 -13.77 -15.92 -17.56
C ALA A 504 -13.13 -17.18 -16.92
N ASN A 505 -11.82 -17.37 -17.08
CA ASN A 505 -11.05 -18.48 -16.51
C ASN A 505 -10.37 -18.13 -15.17
N GLY A 506 -10.54 -16.91 -14.67
CA GLY A 506 -9.87 -16.46 -13.45
C GLY A 506 -8.46 -15.88 -13.69
N GLU A 507 -8.06 -15.66 -14.94
CA GLU A 507 -6.70 -15.25 -15.31
C GLU A 507 -6.63 -13.71 -15.45
N ARG A 508 -5.55 -13.10 -14.95
CA ARG A 508 -5.30 -11.65 -15.03
C ARG A 508 -4.17 -11.26 -15.98
N THR A 509 -3.35 -12.23 -16.37
CA THR A 509 -2.19 -12.04 -17.24
C THR A 509 -2.20 -13.06 -18.38
N THR A 510 -1.44 -12.78 -19.44
CA THR A 510 -1.28 -13.70 -20.57
C THR A 510 -0.32 -14.85 -20.20
N ALA A 511 -0.43 -15.99 -20.89
CA ALA A 511 0.40 -17.17 -20.63
C ALA A 511 1.91 -16.94 -20.90
N GLU A 512 2.25 -15.88 -21.63
CA GLU A 512 3.63 -15.46 -21.91
C GLU A 512 4.30 -14.78 -20.71
N ASN A 513 3.56 -14.37 -19.68
CA ASN A 513 4.11 -13.70 -18.51
C ASN A 513 5.20 -14.57 -17.85
N PRO A 514 6.44 -14.08 -17.71
CA PRO A 514 7.53 -14.85 -17.09
C PRO A 514 7.57 -14.77 -15.57
N TYR A 515 6.83 -13.84 -14.96
CA TYR A 515 6.83 -13.59 -13.52
C TYR A 515 5.65 -14.22 -12.81
N ILE A 516 4.47 -14.26 -13.44
CA ILE A 516 3.20 -14.58 -12.78
C ILE A 516 2.67 -15.94 -13.25
N ASN A 517 2.16 -16.73 -12.31
CA ASN A 517 1.39 -17.93 -12.62
C ASN A 517 0.06 -17.54 -13.27
N LEU A 518 -0.26 -18.14 -14.42
CA LEU A 518 -1.53 -17.90 -15.12
C LEU A 518 -2.75 -18.18 -14.22
N THR A 519 -2.65 -19.24 -13.43
CA THR A 519 -3.62 -19.59 -12.37
C THR A 519 -2.86 -19.84 -11.06
N PRO A 520 -3.39 -19.39 -9.90
CA PRO A 520 -2.71 -19.53 -8.63
C PRO A 520 -2.41 -20.99 -8.26
N ARG A 521 -1.28 -21.21 -7.60
CA ARG A 521 -0.78 -22.53 -7.21
C ARG A 521 -0.91 -22.85 -5.72
N HIS A 522 -1.77 -22.13 -5.02
CA HIS A 522 -2.11 -22.38 -3.61
C HIS A 522 -3.46 -21.74 -3.24
N SER A 523 -4.09 -22.20 -2.16
CA SER A 523 -5.45 -21.77 -1.75
C SER A 523 -5.55 -20.42 -1.05
N TYR A 524 -4.42 -19.79 -0.75
CA TYR A 524 -4.35 -18.55 0.04
C TYR A 524 -3.97 -17.32 -0.79
N ASN A 525 -4.11 -17.39 -2.11
CA ASN A 525 -3.71 -16.31 -3.01
C ASN A 525 -4.60 -15.08 -2.87
N VAL A 526 -3.98 -13.91 -2.73
CA VAL A 526 -4.65 -12.60 -2.52
C VAL A 526 -4.37 -11.57 -3.63
N GLY A 527 -3.49 -11.90 -4.58
CA GLY A 527 -3.11 -11.03 -5.71
C GLY A 527 -2.75 -11.85 -6.94
N SER A 528 -1.75 -11.39 -7.71
CA SER A 528 -1.14 -12.18 -8.78
C SER A 528 0.02 -13.01 -8.25
N ASP A 529 -0.16 -14.33 -8.27
CA ASP A 529 0.77 -15.35 -7.75
C ASP A 529 2.10 -15.35 -8.52
N ILE A 530 3.21 -15.04 -7.84
CA ILE A 530 4.54 -14.98 -8.46
C ILE A 530 5.10 -16.40 -8.66
N ASN A 531 5.46 -16.73 -9.90
CA ASN A 531 6.09 -17.99 -10.25
C ASN A 531 7.60 -17.98 -10.01
N HIS A 532 8.01 -18.40 -8.81
CA HIS A 532 9.44 -18.55 -8.45
C HIS A 532 10.13 -19.81 -9.01
N PHE A 533 9.47 -20.58 -9.86
CA PHE A 533 9.94 -21.92 -10.27
C PHE A 533 10.25 -22.03 -11.77
N ARG A 534 10.00 -20.96 -12.54
CA ARG A 534 10.37 -20.90 -13.95
C ARG A 534 11.89 -20.70 -14.08
N GLU A 535 12.64 -21.77 -14.32
CA GLU A 535 14.11 -21.72 -14.41
C GLU A 535 14.65 -21.59 -15.86
N THR A 536 13.90 -22.05 -16.86
CA THR A 536 14.37 -22.12 -18.27
C THR A 536 13.33 -21.55 -19.27
N GLY A 537 13.73 -21.44 -20.54
CA GLY A 537 12.90 -20.88 -21.61
C GLY A 537 12.98 -19.35 -21.72
N PRO A 538 12.20 -18.71 -22.61
CA PRO A 538 12.14 -17.25 -22.71
C PRO A 538 11.77 -16.64 -21.36
N GLY A 539 12.60 -15.74 -20.82
CA GLY A 539 12.38 -15.19 -19.48
C GLY A 539 12.56 -16.17 -18.31
N GLY A 540 13.29 -17.28 -18.51
CA GLY A 540 13.67 -18.17 -17.42
C GLY A 540 14.41 -17.42 -16.31
N ASN A 541 14.13 -17.79 -15.06
CA ASN A 541 14.72 -17.28 -13.83
C ASN A 541 14.44 -15.79 -13.53
N LEU A 542 13.45 -15.18 -14.19
CA LEU A 542 13.13 -13.76 -14.04
C LEU A 542 12.56 -13.39 -12.68
N ALA A 543 11.57 -14.14 -12.19
CA ALA A 543 11.01 -13.93 -10.86
C ALA A 543 12.07 -14.05 -9.75
N ASN A 544 12.93 -15.06 -9.84
CA ASN A 544 14.04 -15.22 -8.89
C ASN A 544 15.02 -14.04 -8.98
N THR A 545 15.38 -13.59 -10.19
CA THR A 545 16.28 -12.43 -10.38
C THR A 545 15.68 -11.18 -9.73
N TYR A 546 14.38 -10.94 -9.93
CA TYR A 546 13.65 -9.86 -9.29
C TYR A 546 13.69 -9.97 -7.76
N SER A 547 13.34 -11.14 -7.20
CA SER A 547 13.38 -11.37 -5.75
C SER A 547 14.78 -11.18 -5.15
N LEU A 548 15.84 -11.60 -5.87
CA LEU A 548 17.21 -11.45 -5.41
C LEU A 548 17.69 -9.99 -5.42
N GLU A 549 17.34 -9.21 -6.43
CA GLU A 549 17.68 -7.77 -6.43
C GLU A 549 16.87 -6.99 -5.39
N THR A 550 15.63 -7.40 -5.10
CA THR A 550 14.87 -6.91 -3.94
C THR A 550 15.61 -7.17 -2.63
N ILE A 551 15.97 -8.44 -2.37
CA ILE A 551 16.73 -8.86 -1.17
C ILE A 551 18.01 -8.03 -1.04
N LYS A 552 18.77 -7.94 -2.13
CA LYS A 552 20.04 -7.21 -2.17
C LYS A 552 19.86 -5.72 -1.91
N THR A 553 18.82 -5.09 -2.47
CA THR A 553 18.53 -3.66 -2.27
C THR A 553 18.34 -3.35 -0.79
N TRP A 554 17.51 -4.10 -0.09
CA TRP A 554 17.23 -3.84 1.32
C TRP A 554 18.42 -4.17 2.24
N ILE A 555 19.17 -5.24 1.96
CA ILE A 555 20.38 -5.59 2.74
C ILE A 555 21.49 -4.56 2.51
N GLN A 556 21.80 -4.23 1.25
CA GLN A 556 22.98 -3.43 0.91
C GLN A 556 22.72 -1.92 1.02
N ASP A 557 21.57 -1.43 0.57
CA ASP A 557 21.30 0.02 0.49
C ASP A 557 20.68 0.56 1.78
N TYR A 558 19.91 -0.26 2.49
CA TYR A 558 19.19 0.12 3.72
C TYR A 558 19.75 -0.52 5.00
N LYS A 559 20.63 -1.53 4.90
CA LYS A 559 21.22 -2.22 6.06
C LYS A 559 20.17 -2.90 6.94
N ILE A 560 19.13 -3.45 6.32
CA ILE A 560 18.18 -4.34 7.02
C ILE A 560 18.92 -5.56 7.55
N ASP A 561 18.53 -6.04 8.72
CA ASP A 561 19.18 -7.15 9.43
C ASP A 561 18.47 -8.49 9.29
N GLY A 562 17.21 -8.46 8.87
CA GLY A 562 16.40 -9.66 8.71
C GLY A 562 15.17 -9.46 7.85
N PHE A 563 14.63 -10.58 7.38
CA PHE A 563 13.32 -10.63 6.74
C PHE A 563 12.37 -11.55 7.50
N ARG A 564 11.13 -11.09 7.66
CA ARG A 564 9.97 -11.95 7.91
C ARG A 564 9.26 -12.17 6.57
N TRP A 565 9.26 -13.40 6.10
CA TRP A 565 8.63 -13.79 4.84
C TRP A 565 7.15 -14.08 5.08
N ASP A 566 6.31 -13.27 4.46
CA ASP A 566 4.86 -13.40 4.46
C ASP A 566 4.40 -14.59 3.61
N LEU A 567 3.38 -15.28 4.10
CA LEU A 567 2.65 -16.33 3.41
C LEU A 567 3.56 -17.32 2.67
N THR A 568 4.49 -17.94 3.39
CA THR A 568 5.47 -18.87 2.77
C THR A 568 4.81 -20.07 2.08
N LYS A 569 3.56 -20.39 2.45
CA LYS A 569 2.75 -21.41 1.76
C LYS A 569 2.52 -21.12 0.28
N GLY A 570 2.62 -19.86 -0.16
CA GLY A 570 2.48 -19.45 -1.56
C GLY A 570 3.64 -19.85 -2.48
N PHE A 571 4.79 -20.26 -1.93
CA PHE A 571 5.95 -20.64 -2.73
C PHE A 571 5.87 -22.10 -3.18
N THR A 572 4.91 -22.48 -4.01
CA THR A 572 4.81 -23.85 -4.59
C THR A 572 4.20 -23.84 -5.99
N GLN A 573 4.52 -24.84 -6.81
CA GLN A 573 3.84 -25.10 -8.10
C GLN A 573 2.96 -26.36 -8.09
N ASN A 574 2.93 -27.08 -6.98
CA ASN A 574 2.34 -28.42 -6.92
C ASN A 574 0.84 -28.42 -6.59
N CYS A 575 0.30 -27.32 -6.05
CA CYS A 575 -1.09 -27.23 -5.66
C CYS A 575 -1.93 -26.43 -6.66
N THR A 576 -3.25 -26.49 -6.47
CA THR A 576 -4.20 -25.68 -7.25
C THR A 576 -4.82 -24.60 -6.35
N ALA A 577 -5.39 -23.57 -6.97
CA ALA A 577 -5.96 -22.41 -6.28
C ALA A 577 -7.04 -22.70 -5.24
N ASN A 578 -7.62 -23.90 -5.20
CA ASN A 578 -8.66 -24.29 -4.24
C ASN A 578 -8.33 -25.57 -3.45
N ASP A 579 -7.10 -26.09 -3.57
CA ASP A 579 -6.68 -27.31 -2.89
C ASP A 579 -5.96 -27.00 -1.57
N GLU A 580 -6.75 -26.71 -0.55
CA GLU A 580 -6.24 -26.38 0.79
C GLU A 580 -5.53 -27.58 1.43
N ALA A 581 -5.95 -28.79 1.12
CA ALA A 581 -5.31 -30.00 1.62
C ALA A 581 -3.88 -30.15 1.07
N CYS A 582 -3.67 -29.89 -0.24
CA CYS A 582 -2.34 -29.82 -0.83
C CYS A 582 -1.52 -28.66 -0.26
N THR A 583 -2.13 -27.47 -0.15
CA THR A 583 -1.46 -26.26 0.36
C THR A 583 -0.90 -26.46 1.78
N ASN A 584 -1.67 -27.14 2.64
CA ASN A 584 -1.27 -27.54 4.00
C ASN A 584 -0.57 -28.92 4.07
N GLY A 585 -0.38 -29.58 2.93
CA GLY A 585 0.48 -30.76 2.80
C GLY A 585 1.96 -30.36 2.78
N TYR A 586 2.83 -31.37 2.86
CA TYR A 586 4.27 -31.17 2.67
C TYR A 586 4.59 -30.97 1.17
N GLN A 587 5.39 -29.96 0.86
CA GLN A 587 5.77 -29.50 -0.48
C GLN A 587 7.30 -29.36 -0.58
N ALA A 588 7.95 -30.34 -1.22
CA ALA A 588 9.41 -30.38 -1.33
C ALA A 588 9.98 -29.22 -2.17
N ASP A 589 9.24 -28.76 -3.18
CA ASP A 589 9.59 -27.63 -4.04
C ASP A 589 9.62 -26.31 -3.23
N ARG A 590 8.61 -26.10 -2.39
CA ARG A 590 8.52 -24.98 -1.45
C ARG A 590 9.69 -24.95 -0.50
N VAL A 591 9.99 -26.10 0.13
CA VAL A 591 11.12 -26.24 1.04
C VAL A 591 12.43 -25.87 0.36
N ALA A 592 12.70 -26.41 -0.83
CA ALA A 592 13.92 -26.14 -1.57
C ALA A 592 14.04 -24.67 -2.00
N LYS A 593 12.95 -24.07 -2.50
CA LYS A 593 12.96 -22.67 -2.98
C LYS A 593 13.19 -21.66 -1.86
N LEU A 594 12.57 -21.86 -0.70
CA LEU A 594 12.76 -20.98 0.46
C LEU A 594 14.14 -21.15 1.10
N LYS A 595 14.71 -22.37 1.11
CA LYS A 595 16.13 -22.57 1.48
C LYS A 595 17.08 -21.84 0.55
N TYR A 596 16.82 -21.88 -0.76
CA TYR A 596 17.60 -21.13 -1.75
C TYR A 596 17.61 -19.62 -1.43
N TYR A 597 16.46 -19.01 -1.16
CA TYR A 597 16.42 -17.60 -0.79
C TYR A 597 17.11 -17.29 0.54
N ALA A 598 17.01 -18.19 1.53
CA ALA A 598 17.73 -18.04 2.80
C ALA A 598 19.26 -18.08 2.57
N ASP A 599 19.75 -19.01 1.75
CA ASP A 599 21.16 -19.08 1.39
C ASP A 599 21.64 -17.82 0.67
N LYS A 600 20.82 -17.25 -0.22
CA LYS A 600 21.14 -15.97 -0.89
C LYS A 600 21.17 -14.77 0.05
N GLN A 601 20.34 -14.75 1.09
CA GLN A 601 20.45 -13.77 2.16
C GLN A 601 21.77 -13.95 2.94
N TRP A 602 22.13 -15.19 3.29
CA TRP A 602 23.36 -15.47 4.02
C TRP A 602 24.66 -15.30 3.21
N GLU A 603 24.59 -15.37 1.88
CA GLU A 603 25.69 -14.99 0.98
C GLU A 603 25.99 -13.48 1.07
N LEU A 604 24.97 -12.64 1.31
CA LEU A 604 25.11 -11.19 1.45
C LEU A 604 25.47 -10.78 2.89
N ASP A 605 24.87 -11.44 3.88
CA ASP A 605 25.13 -11.24 5.30
C ASP A 605 25.05 -12.58 6.05
N PRO A 606 26.18 -13.17 6.47
CA PRO A 606 26.21 -14.48 7.13
C PRO A 606 25.40 -14.60 8.43
N ASN A 607 25.03 -13.46 9.05
CA ASN A 607 24.25 -13.43 10.28
C ASN A 607 22.82 -12.90 10.05
N PHE A 608 22.37 -12.81 8.80
CA PHE A 608 21.03 -12.32 8.45
C PHE A 608 19.93 -13.15 9.13
N LEU A 609 18.95 -12.47 9.73
CA LEU A 609 17.83 -13.10 10.41
C LEU A 609 16.77 -13.49 9.37
N VAL A 610 16.40 -14.77 9.33
CA VAL A 610 15.36 -15.28 8.42
C VAL A 610 14.22 -15.84 9.26
N ILE A 611 13.03 -15.27 9.09
CA ILE A 611 11.81 -15.63 9.82
C ILE A 611 10.73 -15.97 8.80
N PHE A 612 10.06 -17.10 8.95
CA PHE A 612 8.95 -17.49 8.08
C PHE A 612 7.62 -17.42 8.83
N GLU A 613 6.64 -16.80 8.20
CA GLU A 613 5.24 -17.07 8.48
C GLU A 613 4.81 -18.31 7.70
N HIS A 614 4.76 -19.44 8.40
CA HIS A 614 4.29 -20.69 7.82
C HIS A 614 3.03 -21.20 8.50
N LEU A 615 2.99 -21.18 9.84
CA LEU A 615 1.84 -21.63 10.64
C LEU A 615 1.37 -23.00 10.17
N GLY A 616 2.34 -23.93 10.13
CA GLY A 616 2.19 -25.27 9.61
C GLY A 616 1.14 -26.06 10.38
N VAL A 617 0.24 -26.68 9.64
CA VAL A 617 -0.76 -27.63 10.15
C VAL A 617 -0.73 -28.88 9.30
N GLY A 618 -1.10 -30.04 9.86
CA GLY A 618 -1.04 -31.30 9.14
C GLY A 618 0.36 -31.62 8.61
N GLY A 619 0.48 -31.91 7.31
CA GLY A 619 1.75 -32.28 6.68
C GLY A 619 2.78 -31.14 6.63
N SER A 620 2.31 -29.90 6.42
CA SER A 620 3.16 -28.71 6.32
C SER A 620 3.91 -28.35 7.62
N ALA A 621 3.43 -28.82 8.77
CA ALA A 621 4.17 -28.68 10.05
C ALA A 621 5.56 -29.35 10.02
N SER A 622 5.77 -30.34 9.14
CA SER A 622 7.07 -30.99 8.96
C SER A 622 8.08 -30.09 8.23
N GLU A 623 7.62 -29.14 7.41
CA GLU A 623 8.48 -28.18 6.69
C GLU A 623 9.12 -27.20 7.67
N GLU A 624 8.37 -26.72 8.66
CA GLU A 624 8.87 -25.84 9.72
C GLU A 624 10.07 -26.46 10.45
N LEU A 625 9.98 -27.76 10.76
CA LEU A 625 11.08 -28.50 11.39
C LEU A 625 12.30 -28.54 10.46
N GLU A 626 12.08 -28.88 9.19
CA GLU A 626 13.16 -29.01 8.22
C GLU A 626 13.89 -27.68 7.96
N TRP A 627 13.18 -26.56 7.85
CA TRP A 627 13.79 -25.23 7.73
C TRP A 627 14.52 -24.82 9.01
N ALA A 628 13.94 -25.11 10.16
CA ALA A 628 14.53 -24.71 11.42
C ALA A 628 15.76 -25.55 11.82
N ASP A 629 15.92 -26.74 11.24
CA ASP A 629 17.13 -27.57 11.30
C ASP A 629 18.18 -27.21 10.22
N TYR A 630 17.77 -26.47 9.17
CA TYR A 630 18.63 -26.21 8.02
C TYR A 630 19.88 -25.39 8.37
N LEU A 631 21.06 -25.97 8.06
CA LEU A 631 22.39 -25.39 8.27
C LEU A 631 22.64 -24.86 9.68
N ARG A 632 21.94 -25.41 10.67
CA ARG A 632 22.05 -24.94 12.05
C ARG A 632 23.36 -25.41 12.68
N ASN A 633 24.35 -24.53 12.72
CA ASN A 633 25.57 -24.70 13.51
C ASN A 633 25.72 -23.47 14.43
N GLY A 634 25.43 -23.63 15.73
CA GLY A 634 25.32 -22.51 16.66
C GLY A 634 24.18 -21.55 16.31
N ASP A 635 24.39 -20.24 16.55
CA ASP A 635 23.39 -19.18 16.34
C ASP A 635 23.54 -18.43 14.99
N GLN A 636 24.54 -18.77 14.16
CA GLN A 636 24.82 -18.05 12.91
C GLN A 636 23.72 -18.29 11.86
N LYS A 637 23.40 -19.56 11.59
CA LYS A 637 22.42 -19.98 10.57
C LYS A 637 21.18 -20.63 11.20
N GLY A 638 20.18 -20.90 10.37
CA GLY A 638 18.88 -21.45 10.79
C GLY A 638 17.75 -20.45 10.66
N ILE A 639 16.60 -20.97 10.23
CA ILE A 639 15.38 -20.23 9.90
C ILE A 639 14.42 -20.30 11.09
N MET A 640 13.94 -19.16 11.55
CA MET A 640 12.98 -19.07 12.65
C MET A 640 11.55 -19.09 12.11
N GLN A 641 10.61 -19.56 12.92
CA GLN A 641 9.21 -19.72 12.53
C GLN A 641 8.31 -18.91 13.46
N TRP A 642 7.31 -18.23 12.91
CA TRP A 642 6.26 -17.61 13.69
C TRP A 642 5.45 -18.66 14.46
N LYS A 643 5.09 -18.36 15.71
CA LYS A 643 4.30 -19.26 16.55
C LYS A 643 3.20 -18.49 17.31
N LYS A 644 1.98 -18.61 16.79
CA LYS A 644 0.75 -18.04 17.35
C LYS A 644 0.31 -18.74 18.64
N LEU A 645 -0.02 -17.97 19.68
CA LEU A 645 -0.74 -18.43 20.90
C LEU A 645 -1.82 -17.45 21.39
N THR A 646 -2.46 -16.72 20.48
CA THR A 646 -3.41 -15.65 20.83
C THR A 646 -4.58 -16.11 21.69
N ASP A 647 -5.19 -17.25 21.34
CA ASP A 647 -6.35 -17.75 22.09
C ASP A 647 -5.93 -18.30 23.46
N GLU A 648 -4.77 -18.94 23.57
CA GLU A 648 -4.24 -19.47 24.82
C GLU A 648 -3.93 -18.34 25.82
N TYR A 649 -3.25 -17.28 25.36
CA TYR A 649 -2.97 -16.12 26.20
C TYR A 649 -4.24 -15.36 26.60
N ALA A 650 -5.19 -15.17 25.67
CA ALA A 650 -6.49 -14.58 26.01
C ALA A 650 -7.26 -15.43 27.03
N ASN A 651 -7.22 -16.76 26.92
CA ASN A 651 -7.85 -17.66 27.88
C ASN A 651 -7.22 -17.59 29.28
N ILE A 652 -5.90 -17.51 29.37
CA ILE A 652 -5.22 -17.31 30.65
C ILE A 652 -5.62 -15.96 31.28
N LEU A 653 -5.64 -14.87 30.50
CA LEU A 653 -6.10 -13.57 31.00
C LEU A 653 -7.55 -13.62 31.52
N LYS A 654 -8.42 -14.39 30.87
CA LYS A 654 -9.82 -14.63 31.31
C LYS A 654 -9.93 -15.51 32.56
N GLY A 655 -8.84 -16.08 33.05
CA GLY A 655 -8.81 -17.00 34.19
C GLY A 655 -9.15 -18.46 33.84
N ASN A 656 -9.15 -18.80 32.55
CA ASN A 656 -9.39 -20.15 32.06
C ASN A 656 -8.08 -20.97 32.01
N ASN A 657 -8.21 -22.28 31.89
CA ASN A 657 -7.06 -23.15 31.65
C ASN A 657 -6.62 -23.06 30.18
N ALA A 658 -5.33 -22.88 29.94
CA ALA A 658 -4.73 -23.01 28.61
C ALA A 658 -3.25 -23.43 28.72
N ASP A 659 -2.77 -24.13 27.69
CA ASP A 659 -1.39 -24.58 27.58
C ASP A 659 -0.62 -23.63 26.65
N VAL A 660 0.31 -22.86 27.22
CA VAL A 660 1.19 -21.94 26.46
C VAL A 660 2.58 -22.51 26.23
N SER A 661 2.84 -23.79 26.53
CA SER A 661 4.18 -24.37 26.49
C SER A 661 4.82 -24.31 25.10
N SER A 662 4.01 -24.32 24.04
CA SER A 662 4.50 -24.27 22.65
C SER A 662 5.02 -22.91 22.20
N VAL A 663 4.94 -21.85 23.05
CA VAL A 663 5.53 -20.52 22.78
C VAL A 663 7.05 -20.55 22.64
N ALA A 664 7.68 -21.57 23.21
CA ALA A 664 9.10 -21.84 23.08
C ALA A 664 9.30 -23.31 22.78
N ASN A 665 10.47 -23.63 22.23
CA ASN A 665 10.93 -25.01 22.14
C ASN A 665 12.37 -25.09 22.63
N ALA A 666 12.84 -26.29 22.95
CA ALA A 666 14.21 -26.52 23.43
C ALA A 666 15.29 -26.03 22.45
N ASN A 667 14.92 -25.78 21.20
CA ASN A 667 15.80 -25.33 20.15
C ASN A 667 15.69 -23.82 19.85
N ASN A 668 14.91 -23.02 20.58
CA ASN A 668 14.77 -21.57 20.35
C ASN A 668 14.46 -21.17 18.89
N ARG A 669 13.59 -21.94 18.20
CA ARG A 669 13.24 -21.74 16.76
C ARG A 669 11.96 -20.96 16.54
N MET A 670 11.15 -20.86 17.59
CA MET A 670 9.80 -20.32 17.52
C MET A 670 9.80 -18.89 18.00
N VAL A 671 9.52 -17.96 17.11
CA VAL A 671 9.17 -16.58 17.44
C VAL A 671 7.74 -16.62 18.00
N GLY A 672 7.64 -16.91 19.30
CA GLY A 672 6.36 -17.02 19.98
C GLY A 672 5.74 -15.65 20.23
N TYR A 673 4.43 -15.52 20.00
CA TYR A 673 3.69 -14.27 20.21
C TYR A 673 2.28 -14.50 20.75
N ALA A 674 1.79 -13.51 21.49
CA ALA A 674 0.41 -13.46 21.99
C ALA A 674 -0.52 -12.73 21.02
N GLU A 675 -0.03 -11.72 20.31
CA GLU A 675 -0.78 -11.00 19.29
C GLU A 675 0.17 -10.54 18.19
N SER A 676 -0.40 -10.30 17.00
CA SER A 676 0.29 -9.81 15.80
C SER A 676 -0.68 -8.95 15.01
N HIS A 677 -0.23 -8.34 13.91
CA HIS A 677 -1.13 -7.60 13.03
C HIS A 677 -2.31 -8.43 12.48
N ASP A 678 -2.20 -9.76 12.41
CA ASP A 678 -3.25 -10.61 11.85
C ASP A 678 -4.29 -11.12 12.85
N GLU A 679 -3.92 -11.12 14.13
CA GLU A 679 -4.67 -11.73 15.21
C GLU A 679 -5.30 -10.69 16.12
N GLU A 680 -6.48 -10.98 16.66
CA GLU A 680 -7.13 -10.05 17.58
C GLU A 680 -6.31 -9.86 18.86
N ARG A 681 -6.35 -8.64 19.43
CA ARG A 681 -5.62 -8.29 20.64
C ARG A 681 -6.11 -9.08 21.84
N VAL A 682 -5.18 -9.64 22.63
CA VAL A 682 -5.53 -10.46 23.79
C VAL A 682 -6.25 -9.67 24.87
N THR A 683 -5.92 -8.38 25.03
CA THR A 683 -6.64 -7.48 25.95
C THR A 683 -8.08 -7.26 25.49
N TYR A 684 -8.31 -7.05 24.19
CA TYR A 684 -9.67 -6.90 23.67
C TYR A 684 -10.48 -8.19 23.83
N LYS A 685 -9.93 -9.35 23.44
CA LYS A 685 -10.58 -10.66 23.65
C LYS A 685 -10.94 -10.88 25.12
N ALA A 686 -10.01 -10.63 26.05
CA ALA A 686 -10.26 -10.77 27.48
C ALA A 686 -11.31 -9.80 28.02
N LEU A 687 -11.50 -8.65 27.36
CA LEU A 687 -12.49 -7.64 27.72
C LEU A 687 -13.90 -8.00 27.25
N VAL A 688 -14.05 -8.57 26.05
CA VAL A 688 -15.37 -8.77 25.43
C VAL A 688 -15.89 -10.21 25.52
N GLU A 689 -15.00 -11.20 25.50
CA GLU A 689 -15.38 -12.61 25.55
C GLU A 689 -15.76 -13.04 26.99
N ALA A 690 -16.53 -14.12 27.12
CA ALA A 690 -16.94 -14.66 28.41
C ALA A 690 -15.73 -15.15 29.23
N GLY A 691 -15.65 -14.73 30.49
CA GLY A 691 -14.55 -15.05 31.40
C GLY A 691 -14.56 -14.13 32.64
N GLN A 692 -13.60 -14.31 33.55
CA GLN A 692 -13.52 -13.55 34.81
C GLN A 692 -13.19 -12.06 34.62
N THR A 693 -12.68 -11.69 33.44
CA THR A 693 -12.28 -10.33 33.07
C THR A 693 -13.29 -9.58 32.19
N GLN A 694 -14.39 -10.23 31.80
CA GLN A 694 -15.37 -9.64 30.90
C GLN A 694 -15.86 -8.29 31.43
N GLY A 695 -15.76 -7.24 30.61
CA GLY A 695 -16.15 -5.87 30.97
C GLY A 695 -15.25 -5.18 32.01
N ASN A 696 -14.09 -5.74 32.35
CA ASN A 696 -13.23 -5.22 33.42
C ASN A 696 -11.77 -5.00 32.96
N LEU A 697 -11.51 -3.86 32.32
CA LEU A 697 -10.18 -3.48 31.84
C LEU A 697 -9.15 -3.36 32.96
N ALA A 698 -9.53 -2.84 34.14
CA ALA A 698 -8.62 -2.72 35.28
C ALA A 698 -8.08 -4.09 35.74
N LYS A 699 -8.95 -5.11 35.79
CA LYS A 699 -8.55 -6.48 36.10
C LYS A 699 -7.64 -7.07 35.02
N ILE A 700 -7.87 -6.75 33.75
CA ILE A 700 -7.00 -7.20 32.65
C ILE A 700 -5.61 -6.56 32.79
N HIS A 701 -5.55 -5.24 33.00
CA HIS A 701 -4.27 -4.54 33.24
C HIS A 701 -3.52 -5.11 34.45
N GLN A 702 -4.22 -5.53 35.50
CA GLN A 702 -3.61 -6.19 36.65
C GLN A 702 -2.98 -7.55 36.29
N ARG A 703 -3.55 -8.29 35.33
CA ARG A 703 -3.11 -9.63 34.91
C ARG A 703 -2.03 -9.61 33.82
N LEU A 704 -1.93 -8.57 33.01
CA LEU A 704 -0.96 -8.46 31.90
C LEU A 704 0.52 -8.58 32.33
N PRO A 705 0.97 -8.06 33.48
CA PRO A 705 2.33 -8.31 33.96
C PRO A 705 2.62 -9.79 34.23
N ALA A 706 1.66 -10.52 34.80
CA ALA A 706 1.77 -11.96 35.03
C ALA A 706 1.84 -12.74 33.71
N MET A 707 1.07 -12.31 32.68
CA MET A 707 1.17 -12.86 31.33
C MET A 707 2.55 -12.62 30.72
N GLY A 708 3.08 -11.40 30.84
CA GLY A 708 4.43 -11.06 30.41
C GLY A 708 5.50 -11.93 31.06
N ALA A 709 5.37 -12.23 32.36
CA ALA A 709 6.34 -13.05 33.08
C ALA A 709 6.48 -14.47 32.50
N ILE A 710 5.38 -15.10 32.08
CA ILE A 710 5.41 -16.43 31.46
C ILE A 710 5.69 -16.38 29.95
N HIS A 711 5.47 -15.23 29.30
CA HIS A 711 5.75 -15.05 27.87
C HIS A 711 7.21 -14.67 27.59
N LEU A 712 7.77 -13.70 28.33
CA LEU A 712 9.06 -13.08 28.04
C LEU A 712 10.23 -13.84 28.67
N LEU A 713 10.03 -14.41 29.87
CA LEU A 713 11.10 -15.08 30.63
C LEU A 713 11.35 -16.54 30.20
N VAL A 714 10.45 -17.14 29.41
CA VAL A 714 10.76 -18.44 28.81
C VAL A 714 11.84 -18.26 27.71
N PRO A 715 12.89 -19.10 27.67
CA PRO A 715 13.96 -18.98 26.69
C PRO A 715 13.50 -18.94 25.22
N GLY A 716 14.35 -18.37 24.36
CA GLY A 716 14.12 -18.28 22.91
C GLY A 716 13.36 -17.02 22.47
N PRO A 717 13.30 -16.79 21.14
CA PRO A 717 12.79 -15.54 20.56
C PRO A 717 11.32 -15.28 20.91
N LYS A 718 10.97 -14.01 21.08
CA LYS A 718 9.60 -13.53 21.37
C LYS A 718 9.27 -12.33 20.51
N MET A 719 7.99 -12.13 20.26
CA MET A 719 7.48 -10.95 19.56
C MET A 719 6.35 -10.29 20.34
N ILE A 720 6.40 -8.96 20.36
CA ILE A 720 5.40 -8.06 20.92
C ILE A 720 4.83 -7.26 19.76
N TRP A 721 3.51 -7.13 19.71
CA TRP A 721 2.82 -6.36 18.68
C TRP A 721 2.33 -5.02 19.22
N HIS A 722 2.65 -3.95 18.49
CA HIS A 722 2.02 -2.63 18.49
C HIS A 722 1.16 -2.29 19.72
N PHE A 723 1.84 -1.92 20.82
CA PHE A 723 1.31 -1.48 22.11
C PHE A 723 0.64 -2.52 23.01
N ALA A 724 0.87 -3.82 22.78
CA ALA A 724 0.48 -4.89 23.70
C ALA A 724 1.01 -4.66 25.14
N GLU A 725 2.24 -4.16 25.25
CA GLU A 725 2.97 -3.78 26.47
C GLU A 725 2.36 -2.59 27.23
N LEU A 726 1.35 -1.92 26.64
CA LEU A 726 0.53 -0.90 27.30
C LEU A 726 -0.91 -1.36 27.48
N GLY A 727 -1.25 -2.60 27.11
CA GLY A 727 -2.57 -3.18 27.22
C GLY A 727 -3.58 -2.55 26.27
N TRP A 728 -3.24 -2.38 24.99
CA TRP A 728 -4.16 -1.83 23.99
C TRP A 728 -5.45 -2.66 23.89
N GLU A 729 -6.58 -2.02 24.15
CA GLU A 729 -7.87 -2.67 24.40
C GLU A 729 -8.88 -2.55 23.27
N LYS A 730 -8.58 -1.83 22.19
CA LYS A 730 -9.48 -1.75 21.02
C LYS A 730 -9.25 -2.89 20.04
N SER A 731 -10.34 -3.39 19.46
CA SER A 731 -10.33 -4.45 18.46
C SER A 731 -9.52 -4.09 17.21
N LEU A 732 -8.84 -5.10 16.66
CA LEU A 732 -8.28 -5.08 15.32
C LEU A 732 -9.36 -4.86 14.23
N TRP A 733 -10.62 -5.15 14.52
CA TRP A 733 -11.77 -4.96 13.62
C TRP A 733 -12.55 -3.67 13.89
N SER A 734 -11.94 -2.72 14.60
CA SER A 734 -12.49 -1.37 14.75
C SER A 734 -12.38 -0.59 13.44
N CYS A 735 -13.53 -0.16 12.91
CA CYS A 735 -13.65 0.71 11.76
C CYS A 735 -13.37 2.19 12.15
N ASN A 736 -13.15 3.05 11.16
CA ASN A 736 -12.87 4.49 11.37
C ASN A 736 -14.00 5.24 12.10
N ASN A 737 -15.23 4.76 12.03
CA ASN A 737 -16.39 5.33 12.74
C ASN A 737 -16.53 4.84 14.20
N GLY A 738 -15.59 4.01 14.69
CA GLY A 738 -15.57 3.48 16.04
C GLY A 738 -16.42 2.22 16.26
N VAL A 739 -17.09 1.70 15.23
CA VAL A 739 -17.82 0.42 15.29
C VAL A 739 -16.84 -0.74 15.13
N VAL A 740 -17.10 -1.87 15.80
CA VAL A 740 -16.39 -3.14 15.55
C VAL A 740 -17.24 -4.00 14.64
N SER A 741 -16.68 -4.46 13.52
CA SER A 741 -17.40 -5.32 12.56
C SER A 741 -16.51 -6.43 12.01
N TYR A 742 -16.84 -7.67 12.35
CA TYR A 742 -16.16 -8.87 11.83
C TYR A 742 -16.67 -9.31 10.44
N SER A 743 -17.85 -8.82 10.05
CA SER A 743 -18.43 -9.10 8.73
C SER A 743 -17.99 -8.09 7.67
N ASN A 744 -17.34 -6.99 8.08
CA ASN A 744 -16.75 -6.01 7.17
C ASN A 744 -15.22 -6.13 7.19
N PRO A 745 -14.59 -6.79 6.20
CA PRO A 745 -13.15 -6.97 6.14
C PRO A 745 -12.37 -5.65 6.11
N ASP A 746 -12.95 -4.58 5.56
CA ASP A 746 -12.32 -3.27 5.48
C ASP A 746 -12.03 -2.69 6.88
N CYS A 747 -12.84 -3.03 7.89
CA CYS A 747 -12.60 -2.58 9.25
C CYS A 747 -11.32 -3.18 9.87
N LYS A 748 -10.86 -4.35 9.39
CA LYS A 748 -9.56 -4.90 9.79
C LYS A 748 -8.44 -3.98 9.32
N LEU A 749 -8.52 -3.52 8.06
CA LEU A 749 -7.51 -2.72 7.37
C LEU A 749 -7.54 -1.23 7.74
N ASP A 750 -8.66 -0.74 8.26
CA ASP A 750 -8.85 0.64 8.70
C ASP A 750 -7.74 1.12 9.64
N THR A 751 -7.40 2.42 9.54
CA THR A 751 -6.40 3.02 10.44
C THR A 751 -6.90 2.94 11.88
N LYS A 752 -6.11 2.33 12.76
CA LYS A 752 -6.45 2.29 14.19
C LYS A 752 -6.17 3.64 14.86
N PRO A 753 -6.93 4.04 15.89
CA PRO A 753 -6.70 5.32 16.58
C PRO A 753 -5.36 5.31 17.34
N GLN A 754 -4.69 6.45 17.50
CA GLN A 754 -3.40 6.59 18.23
C GLN A 754 -3.54 7.33 19.59
N PRO A 755 -4.33 6.82 20.55
CA PRO A 755 -4.57 7.50 21.83
C PRO A 755 -3.34 7.53 22.75
N GLN A 756 -2.42 6.59 22.60
CA GLN A 756 -1.31 6.33 23.54
C GLN A 756 -0.45 7.56 23.85
N TRP A 757 -0.27 8.45 22.87
CA TRP A 757 0.54 9.65 23.03
C TRP A 757 -0.27 10.81 23.62
N VAL A 758 -1.52 10.98 23.20
CA VAL A 758 -2.39 12.08 23.65
C VAL A 758 -2.89 11.82 25.07
N GLU A 759 -3.26 10.58 25.38
CA GLU A 759 -3.67 10.13 26.71
C GLU A 759 -2.47 9.82 27.63
N ASN A 760 -1.24 9.94 27.12
CA ASN A 760 0.00 9.71 27.85
C ASN A 760 -0.01 8.38 28.62
N TRP A 761 -0.21 7.26 27.90
CA TRP A 761 -0.35 5.94 28.50
C TRP A 761 0.84 5.52 29.37
N GLN A 762 2.05 5.98 29.08
CA GLN A 762 3.23 5.72 29.92
C GLN A 762 3.18 6.40 31.30
N SER A 763 2.32 7.40 31.50
CA SER A 763 2.08 8.00 32.82
C SER A 763 0.83 7.44 33.52
N ASN A 764 0.04 6.60 32.85
CA ASN A 764 -1.06 5.88 33.49
C ASN A 764 -0.48 4.76 34.36
N THR A 765 -0.72 4.78 35.67
CA THR A 765 -0.13 3.83 36.62
C THR A 765 -0.31 2.36 36.22
N ALA A 766 -1.50 1.97 35.76
CA ALA A 766 -1.77 0.58 35.40
C ALA A 766 -1.03 0.17 34.12
N ARG A 767 -1.03 1.01 33.09
CA ARG A 767 -0.34 0.73 31.81
C ARG A 767 1.18 0.82 31.95
N ALA A 768 1.66 1.83 32.67
CA ALA A 768 3.08 2.00 32.98
C ALA A 768 3.64 0.79 33.73
N LYS A 769 2.86 0.21 34.66
CA LYS A 769 3.27 -1.03 35.34
C LYS A 769 3.49 -2.18 34.36
N ILE A 770 2.62 -2.37 33.37
CA ILE A 770 2.78 -3.41 32.35
C ILE A 770 4.09 -3.18 31.59
N TYR A 771 4.27 -1.96 31.07
CA TYR A 771 5.43 -1.57 30.30
C TYR A 771 6.74 -1.75 31.08
N ASN A 772 6.79 -1.27 32.34
CA ASN A 772 7.98 -1.34 33.18
C ASN A 772 8.32 -2.79 33.58
N ASP A 773 7.32 -3.58 33.95
CA ASP A 773 7.53 -4.99 34.30
C ASP A 773 8.04 -5.77 33.08
N TRP A 774 7.46 -5.55 31.89
CA TRP A 774 7.90 -6.19 30.65
C TRP A 774 9.31 -5.73 30.27
N ALA A 775 9.61 -4.44 30.35
CA ALA A 775 10.95 -3.91 30.11
C ALA A 775 12.01 -4.56 31.01
N LYS A 776 11.70 -4.74 32.30
CA LYS A 776 12.58 -5.43 33.25
C LYS A 776 12.76 -6.91 32.88
N MET A 777 11.71 -7.60 32.47
CA MET A 777 11.78 -9.00 32.02
C MET A 777 12.63 -9.15 30.76
N ILE A 778 12.50 -8.23 29.81
CA ILE A 778 13.27 -8.22 28.57
C ILE A 778 14.74 -7.93 28.85
N ASP A 779 15.05 -7.04 29.80
CA ASP A 779 16.42 -6.79 30.21
C ASP A 779 17.05 -8.04 30.84
N MET A 780 16.37 -8.66 31.82
CA MET A 780 16.81 -9.92 32.44
C MET A 780 17.06 -11.02 31.39
N LYS A 781 16.16 -11.15 30.41
CA LYS A 781 16.29 -12.14 29.32
C LYS A 781 17.62 -12.01 28.58
N LYS A 782 18.12 -10.79 28.39
CA LYS A 782 19.35 -10.50 27.64
C LYS A 782 20.61 -10.53 28.51
N THR A 783 20.48 -10.27 29.81
CA THR A 783 21.64 -10.08 30.70
C THR A 783 21.96 -11.30 31.55
N ASP A 784 20.97 -12.14 31.87
CA ASP A 784 21.15 -13.29 32.75
C ASP A 784 21.22 -14.60 31.96
N ASP A 785 22.32 -15.33 32.15
CA ASP A 785 22.61 -16.61 31.50
C ASP A 785 21.49 -17.66 31.65
N VAL A 786 20.75 -17.61 32.77
CA VAL A 786 19.63 -18.53 33.01
C VAL A 786 18.52 -18.43 31.95
N PHE A 787 18.26 -17.24 31.41
CA PHE A 787 17.23 -17.03 30.39
C PHE A 787 17.75 -17.21 28.96
N GLU A 788 19.06 -17.01 28.76
CA GLU A 788 19.73 -17.24 27.48
C GLU A 788 19.97 -18.74 27.22
N ASN A 789 20.48 -19.47 28.22
CA ASN A 789 21.00 -20.84 28.08
C ASN A 789 20.27 -21.87 28.96
N GLY A 790 19.24 -21.48 29.70
CA GLY A 790 18.49 -22.39 30.58
C GLY A 790 17.57 -23.34 29.83
N LEU A 791 17.35 -24.50 30.46
CA LEU A 791 16.20 -25.35 30.18
C LEU A 791 14.95 -24.76 30.82
N HIS A 792 13.77 -25.20 30.39
CA HIS A 792 12.52 -24.78 30.99
C HIS A 792 11.54 -25.94 31.20
N ALA A 793 10.65 -25.78 32.18
CA ALA A 793 9.57 -26.72 32.46
C ALA A 793 8.28 -25.97 32.80
N TRP A 794 7.15 -26.55 32.42
CA TRP A 794 5.82 -25.99 32.64
C TRP A 794 4.99 -26.85 33.59
N ASN A 795 4.16 -26.20 34.39
CA ASN A 795 3.11 -26.86 35.16
C ASN A 795 1.80 -26.08 35.08
N PHE A 796 0.79 -26.72 34.47
CA PHE A 796 -0.56 -26.18 34.27
C PHE A 796 -1.62 -26.89 35.14
N ALA A 797 -1.22 -27.66 36.15
CA ALA A 797 -2.15 -28.48 36.95
C ALA A 797 -3.19 -27.65 37.72
N ALA A 798 -2.91 -26.37 37.98
CA ALA A 798 -3.84 -25.44 38.62
C ALA A 798 -4.39 -24.45 37.59
N THR A 799 -5.69 -24.52 37.31
CA THR A 799 -6.40 -23.57 36.45
C THR A 799 -6.15 -22.13 36.89
N GLY A 800 -5.80 -21.26 35.94
CA GLY A 800 -5.49 -19.87 36.22
C GLY A 800 -4.19 -19.65 37.02
N SER A 801 -3.37 -20.68 37.24
CA SER A 801 -2.04 -20.53 37.88
C SER A 801 -0.95 -21.36 37.20
N PRO A 802 -0.63 -21.07 35.92
CA PRO A 802 0.58 -21.60 35.29
C PRO A 802 1.83 -21.36 36.14
N ARG A 803 2.74 -22.33 36.12
CA ARG A 803 4.13 -22.17 36.57
C ARG A 803 5.08 -22.45 35.43
N LEU A 804 6.11 -21.62 35.38
CA LEU A 804 7.27 -21.75 34.51
C LEU A 804 8.50 -21.86 35.39
N ASP A 805 9.30 -22.90 35.21
CA ASP A 805 10.65 -23.01 35.78
C ASP A 805 11.66 -22.82 34.65
N VAL A 806 12.71 -22.04 34.88
CA VAL A 806 13.82 -21.80 33.96
C VAL A 806 15.12 -22.00 34.72
N TYR A 807 15.99 -22.87 34.23
CA TYR A 807 17.18 -23.26 34.98
C TYR A 807 18.34 -23.72 34.10
N THR A 808 19.54 -23.31 34.48
CA THR A 808 20.81 -23.91 34.03
C THR A 808 21.31 -24.96 35.03
N ASN A 809 20.88 -24.87 36.30
CA ASN A 809 21.20 -25.83 37.34
C ASN A 809 20.04 -25.98 38.34
N THR A 810 19.67 -27.21 38.68
CA THR A 810 18.63 -27.54 39.65
C THR A 810 19.13 -27.62 41.09
N ALA A 811 20.45 -27.57 41.30
CA ALA A 811 21.09 -27.47 42.61
C ALA A 811 21.48 -26.01 42.93
N GLN A 812 21.74 -25.74 44.22
CA GLN A 812 22.14 -24.42 44.67
C GLN A 812 23.48 -23.99 44.03
N SER A 813 23.49 -22.79 43.46
CA SER A 813 24.62 -22.20 42.73
C SER A 813 24.98 -20.82 43.28
N PRO A 814 26.26 -20.38 43.20
CA PRO A 814 26.64 -19.00 43.50
C PRO A 814 26.05 -17.97 42.51
N ASN A 815 25.70 -18.39 41.29
CA ASN A 815 25.12 -17.55 40.25
C ASN A 815 23.59 -17.73 40.17
N LEU A 816 22.89 -16.79 39.53
CA LEU A 816 21.49 -16.98 39.16
C LEU A 816 21.41 -18.15 38.16
N SER A 817 20.83 -19.26 38.58
CA SER A 817 20.81 -20.52 37.83
C SER A 817 19.47 -21.24 37.88
N TYR A 818 18.55 -20.81 38.74
CA TYR A 818 17.19 -21.32 38.81
C TYR A 818 16.23 -20.16 39.09
N VAL A 819 15.27 -20.00 38.21
CA VAL A 819 14.15 -19.06 38.32
C VAL A 819 12.86 -19.84 38.20
N PHE A 820 11.87 -19.53 39.04
CA PHE A 820 10.50 -19.93 38.74
C PHE A 820 9.55 -18.74 38.78
N VAL A 821 8.60 -18.78 37.86
CA VAL A 821 7.47 -17.86 37.77
C VAL A 821 6.22 -18.58 38.27
N ARG A 822 5.50 -17.96 39.19
CA ARG A 822 4.17 -18.42 39.62
C ARG A 822 3.17 -17.29 39.45
N THR A 823 2.11 -17.53 38.69
CA THR A 823 1.08 -16.53 38.36
C THR A 823 -0.26 -16.82 39.04
N ASN A 824 -1.10 -15.81 39.25
CA ASN A 824 -2.47 -15.97 39.71
C ASN A 824 -3.45 -15.17 38.83
N PHE A 825 -4.08 -15.85 37.88
CA PHE A 825 -5.14 -15.33 37.01
C PHE A 825 -6.55 -15.67 37.54
N SER A 826 -6.68 -16.01 38.83
CA SER A 826 -7.99 -16.18 39.48
C SER A 826 -8.44 -14.90 40.19
N ASP A 827 -9.68 -14.91 40.70
CA ASP A 827 -10.24 -13.81 41.50
C ASP A 827 -9.95 -13.91 43.00
N ASN A 828 -9.27 -14.97 43.43
CA ASN A 828 -8.98 -15.23 44.83
C ASN A 828 -7.48 -15.15 45.10
N THR A 829 -7.10 -14.75 46.31
CA THR A 829 -5.71 -14.88 46.77
C THR A 829 -5.31 -16.35 46.75
N LEU A 830 -4.24 -16.65 46.03
CA LEU A 830 -3.70 -18.00 45.92
C LEU A 830 -2.69 -18.23 47.04
N ASN A 831 -2.99 -19.20 47.92
CA ASN A 831 -2.05 -19.69 48.92
C ASN A 831 -1.68 -21.12 48.54
N VAL A 832 -0.49 -21.30 47.98
CA VAL A 832 -0.04 -22.59 47.43
C VAL A 832 1.37 -22.93 47.88
N PRO A 833 1.69 -24.22 48.05
CA PRO A 833 3.07 -24.68 48.16
C PRO A 833 3.87 -24.17 46.97
N ALA A 834 4.96 -23.47 47.24
CA ALA A 834 5.77 -22.86 46.19
C ALA A 834 6.71 -23.87 45.50
N PHE A 835 6.88 -25.08 46.04
CA PHE A 835 7.76 -26.12 45.51
C PHE A 835 9.12 -25.57 45.04
N PHE A 836 9.84 -24.91 45.95
CA PHE A 836 11.21 -24.48 45.71
C PHE A 836 12.11 -25.71 45.47
N PRO A 837 13.05 -25.67 44.53
CA PRO A 837 13.95 -26.81 44.27
C PRO A 837 14.91 -27.10 45.43
N PHE A 838 15.22 -26.10 46.26
CA PHE A 838 16.06 -26.22 47.44
C PHE A 838 15.80 -25.08 48.44
N THR A 839 16.20 -25.29 49.69
CA THR A 839 16.12 -24.30 50.78
C THR A 839 17.20 -23.21 50.65
N GLY A 840 17.04 -22.11 51.39
CA GLY A 840 17.95 -20.97 51.40
C GLY A 840 17.25 -19.66 51.07
N THR A 841 18.03 -18.60 50.88
CA THR A 841 17.49 -17.28 50.51
C THR A 841 17.20 -17.21 49.01
N TRP A 842 15.97 -16.85 48.67
CA TRP A 842 15.51 -16.58 47.31
C TRP A 842 15.16 -15.09 47.16
N THR A 843 15.38 -14.55 45.96
CA THR A 843 15.10 -13.15 45.64
C THR A 843 13.94 -13.09 44.66
N ASN A 844 12.93 -12.26 44.94
CA ASN A 844 11.93 -11.89 43.95
C ASN A 844 12.58 -10.92 42.95
N LEU A 845 12.76 -11.36 41.71
CA LEU A 845 13.48 -10.62 40.68
C LEU A 845 12.72 -9.38 40.20
N ILE A 846 11.43 -9.24 40.53
CA ILE A 846 10.63 -8.07 40.14
C ILE A 846 10.78 -6.90 41.11
N ASP A 847 10.71 -7.14 42.42
CA ASP A 847 10.77 -6.08 43.45
C ASP A 847 12.04 -6.13 44.33
N ASN A 848 12.92 -7.09 44.06
CA ASN A 848 14.17 -7.36 44.80
C ASN A 848 13.99 -7.77 46.26
N SER A 849 12.76 -8.03 46.72
CA SER A 849 12.51 -8.57 48.06
C SER A 849 13.09 -9.98 48.20
N THR A 850 13.47 -10.36 49.42
CA THR A 850 14.04 -11.69 49.70
C THR A 850 13.15 -12.51 50.61
N ILE A 851 13.09 -13.81 50.37
CA ILE A 851 12.43 -14.80 51.23
C ILE A 851 13.43 -15.86 51.67
N ASN A 852 13.43 -16.21 52.95
CA ASN A 852 14.24 -17.31 53.47
C ASN A 852 13.43 -18.61 53.49
N VAL A 853 13.71 -19.49 52.54
CA VAL A 853 13.01 -20.77 52.34
C VAL A 853 13.62 -21.83 53.26
N THR A 854 12.85 -22.29 54.24
CA THR A 854 13.27 -23.34 55.19
C THR A 854 12.72 -24.72 54.85
N ASP A 855 11.70 -24.79 53.98
CA ASP A 855 11.08 -26.00 53.45
C ASP A 855 10.80 -25.80 51.97
N THR A 856 11.17 -26.75 51.12
CA THR A 856 10.86 -26.73 49.68
C THR A 856 9.37 -26.61 49.38
N ALA A 857 8.50 -27.11 50.26
CA ALA A 857 7.05 -26.97 50.12
C ALA A 857 6.47 -25.70 50.78
N MET A 858 7.32 -24.78 51.25
CA MET A 858 6.89 -23.53 51.88
C MET A 858 5.86 -22.81 51.00
N SER A 859 4.71 -22.45 51.59
CA SER A 859 3.65 -21.77 50.88
C SER A 859 4.00 -20.31 50.59
N ILE A 860 3.59 -19.83 49.42
CA ILE A 860 3.59 -18.41 49.06
C ILE A 860 2.17 -17.92 48.88
N SER A 861 1.96 -16.63 49.16
CA SER A 861 0.70 -15.94 48.90
C SER A 861 0.84 -15.06 47.66
N ILE A 862 -0.11 -15.18 46.74
CA ILE A 862 -0.16 -14.40 45.50
C ILE A 862 -1.56 -13.80 45.38
N GLU A 863 -1.65 -12.48 45.41
CA GLU A 863 -2.87 -11.69 45.21
C GLU A 863 -3.55 -11.99 43.85
N PRO A 864 -4.87 -11.75 43.70
CA PRO A 864 -5.54 -11.83 42.40
C PRO A 864 -4.83 -10.98 41.34
N GLY A 865 -4.57 -11.54 40.16
CA GLY A 865 -3.78 -10.91 39.09
C GLY A 865 -2.27 -10.83 39.35
N GLY A 866 -1.83 -11.25 40.53
CA GLY A 866 -0.43 -11.19 40.97
C GLY A 866 0.46 -12.27 40.36
N TYR A 867 1.76 -12.09 40.54
CA TYR A 867 2.78 -13.07 40.15
C TYR A 867 4.03 -12.95 41.02
N ARG A 868 4.85 -14.01 41.04
CA ARG A 868 6.17 -14.03 41.67
C ARG A 868 7.19 -14.58 40.69
N VAL A 869 8.35 -13.94 40.61
CA VAL A 869 9.51 -14.44 39.85
C VAL A 869 10.64 -14.62 40.85
N TYR A 870 10.82 -15.82 41.37
CA TYR A 870 11.84 -16.09 42.36
C TYR A 870 13.08 -16.69 41.72
N GLY A 871 14.24 -16.05 41.94
CA GLY A 871 15.56 -16.54 41.59
C GLY A 871 16.35 -17.00 42.82
N ASN A 872 17.20 -18.02 42.65
CA ASN A 872 18.10 -18.49 43.70
C ASN A 872 19.18 -17.46 44.09
N LYS A 873 19.39 -16.46 43.23
CA LYS A 873 20.23 -15.28 43.42
C LYS A 873 19.55 -14.06 42.80
N PRO A 874 19.99 -12.84 43.11
CA PRO A 874 19.59 -11.64 42.35
C PRO A 874 20.02 -11.72 40.88
N SER A 875 19.30 -11.02 40.01
CA SER A 875 19.67 -10.81 38.60
C SER A 875 20.83 -9.81 38.47
N LEU A 876 21.60 -9.89 37.39
CA LEU A 876 22.62 -8.88 37.05
C LEU A 876 22.01 -7.56 36.55
N SER A 877 20.74 -7.58 36.11
CA SER A 877 19.94 -6.41 35.70
C SER A 877 19.47 -5.55 36.90
N THR A 878 19.92 -5.84 38.13
CA THR A 878 19.50 -5.12 39.36
C THR A 878 19.96 -3.67 39.47
N SER A 879 20.47 -3.04 38.39
CA SER A 879 20.43 -1.58 38.31
C SER A 879 18.99 -1.16 38.53
N LEU A 880 18.71 -0.54 39.68
CA LEU A 880 17.40 -0.03 40.05
C LEU A 880 16.82 0.69 38.85
N PHE A 881 15.83 0.07 38.19
CA PHE A 881 14.84 0.81 37.46
C PHE A 881 14.04 1.52 38.53
N THR A 882 14.59 2.62 39.05
CA THR A 882 13.84 3.56 39.85
C THR A 882 12.61 3.87 39.01
N GLU A 883 11.42 3.60 39.55
CA GLU A 883 10.18 4.02 38.91
C GLU A 883 10.40 5.43 38.38
N ASN A 884 10.41 5.61 37.06
CA ASN A 884 10.33 6.93 36.47
C ASN A 884 8.93 7.44 36.75
N SER A 885 8.63 7.76 38.02
CA SER A 885 7.70 8.81 38.34
C SER A 885 8.18 9.99 37.51
N SER A 886 7.38 10.37 36.52
CA SER A 886 7.75 11.42 35.61
C SER A 886 8.04 12.66 36.46
N LEU A 887 9.32 13.05 36.57
CA LEU A 887 9.66 14.28 37.26
C LEU A 887 8.90 15.42 36.59
N THR A 888 8.02 16.06 37.34
CA THR A 888 7.14 17.16 36.93
C THR A 888 7.50 18.43 37.69
N LEU A 889 7.33 19.56 37.04
CA LEU A 889 7.55 20.90 37.59
C LEU A 889 6.20 21.64 37.64
N ALA A 890 5.77 22.07 38.83
CA ALA A 890 4.49 22.75 39.02
C ALA A 890 4.56 23.86 40.11
N PRO A 891 3.83 24.98 39.99
CA PRO A 891 3.06 25.40 38.83
C PRO A 891 3.98 25.74 37.64
N ASN A 892 3.46 25.58 36.43
CA ASN A 892 4.12 25.98 35.19
C ASN A 892 3.06 26.38 34.16
N PRO A 893 2.83 27.68 33.91
CA PRO A 893 3.68 28.81 34.27
C PRO A 893 3.75 29.12 35.77
N SER A 894 4.87 29.71 36.22
CA SER A 894 5.12 30.08 37.62
C SER A 894 5.48 31.56 37.77
N SER A 895 5.00 32.20 38.85
CA SER A 895 5.34 33.59 39.18
C SER A 895 6.45 33.70 40.24
N ASN A 896 6.40 32.92 41.32
CA ASN A 896 7.28 33.10 42.49
C ASN A 896 8.15 31.89 42.82
N TYR A 897 7.66 30.68 42.58
CA TYR A 897 8.36 29.42 42.84
C TYR A 897 7.79 28.28 42.00
N PHE A 898 8.56 27.21 41.80
CA PHE A 898 8.02 25.92 41.35
C PHE A 898 8.38 24.82 42.36
N THR A 899 7.72 23.69 42.27
CA THR A 899 8.01 22.47 43.02
C THR A 899 8.29 21.32 42.07
N LEU A 900 8.96 20.30 42.59
CA LEU A 900 9.23 19.04 41.89
C LEU A 900 8.59 17.88 42.67
N ASN A 901 8.08 16.87 41.98
CA ASN A 901 7.36 15.71 42.57
C ASN A 901 8.28 14.55 42.98
N SER A 902 9.58 14.81 43.19
CA SER A 902 10.57 13.82 43.59
C SER A 902 11.65 14.48 44.44
N ASP A 903 12.41 13.69 45.19
CA ASP A 903 13.57 14.16 45.96
C ASP A 903 14.76 14.39 45.03
N ILE A 904 15.47 15.51 45.24
CA ILE A 904 16.39 16.05 44.25
C ILE A 904 17.74 16.35 44.90
N ALA A 905 18.84 15.99 44.25
CA ALA A 905 20.19 16.34 44.70
C ALA A 905 20.61 17.75 44.28
N LYS A 906 20.16 18.18 43.10
CA LYS A 906 20.55 19.46 42.51
C LYS A 906 19.53 19.97 41.48
N VAL A 907 19.28 21.27 41.48
CA VAL A 907 18.51 21.95 40.44
C VAL A 907 19.32 23.09 39.86
N GLN A 908 19.36 23.21 38.54
CA GLN A 908 20.05 24.27 37.81
C GLN A 908 19.11 24.89 36.78
N ILE A 909 18.99 26.21 36.77
CA ILE A 909 18.15 26.94 35.82
C ILE A 909 19.06 27.63 34.83
N TYR A 910 18.81 27.42 33.54
CA TYR A 910 19.51 28.02 32.43
C TYR A 910 18.56 28.92 31.62
N SER A 911 19.09 30.01 31.07
CA SER A 911 18.41 30.77 30.01
C SER A 911 18.28 29.91 28.74
N VAL A 912 17.41 30.31 27.81
CA VAL A 912 17.32 29.68 26.47
C VAL A 912 18.63 29.78 25.66
N SER A 913 19.54 30.70 26.01
CA SER A 913 20.87 30.82 25.41
C SER A 913 21.92 29.91 26.08
N GLY A 914 21.53 29.09 27.07
CA GLY A 914 22.42 28.16 27.75
C GLY A 914 23.23 28.76 28.90
N GLN A 915 22.97 30.02 29.29
CA GLN A 915 23.62 30.63 30.44
C GLN A 915 23.00 30.12 31.74
N LEU A 916 23.81 29.64 32.69
CA LEU A 916 23.33 29.27 34.02
C LEU A 916 22.90 30.53 34.79
N VAL A 917 21.64 30.60 35.19
CA VAL A 917 21.04 31.75 35.90
C VAL A 917 20.74 31.48 37.36
N LYS A 918 20.54 30.22 37.77
CA LYS A 918 20.29 29.86 39.18
C LYS A 918 20.68 28.43 39.50
N THR A 919 21.02 28.12 40.75
CA THR A 919 21.31 26.76 41.23
C THR A 919 20.78 26.56 42.64
N PHE A 920 20.26 25.37 42.92
CA PHE A 920 19.83 24.90 44.22
C PHE A 920 20.52 23.57 44.55
N GLY A 921 20.70 23.32 45.84
CA GLY A 921 21.28 22.08 46.35
C GLY A 921 20.25 20.95 46.45
N SER A 922 20.51 20.02 47.37
CA SER A 922 19.64 18.89 47.63
C SER A 922 18.40 19.36 48.41
N GLU A 923 17.22 18.96 47.93
CA GLU A 923 15.93 19.34 48.48
C GLU A 923 14.92 18.19 48.33
N LEU A 924 13.97 18.11 49.24
CA LEU A 924 12.90 17.09 49.24
C LEU A 924 11.81 17.40 48.21
N GLN A 925 11.02 16.39 47.84
CA GLN A 925 9.83 16.55 47.02
C GLN A 925 8.90 17.65 47.58
N ASN A 926 8.25 18.38 46.68
CA ASN A 926 7.40 19.53 46.97
C ASN A 926 8.10 20.74 47.60
N TYR A 927 9.44 20.76 47.67
CA TYR A 927 10.18 21.97 48.01
C TYR A 927 9.87 23.10 47.02
N GLN A 928 9.67 24.31 47.53
CA GLN A 928 9.38 25.50 46.74
C GLN A 928 10.70 26.16 46.30
N PHE A 929 11.13 25.91 45.06
CA PHE A 929 12.29 26.55 44.45
C PHE A 929 11.97 28.01 44.08
N PRO A 930 12.48 29.02 44.82
CA PRO A 930 12.10 30.41 44.60
C PRO A 930 12.71 30.95 43.30
N ILE A 931 11.88 31.58 42.45
CA ILE A 931 12.28 32.15 41.15
C ILE A 931 11.78 33.59 40.95
N ALA A 932 11.29 34.26 42.01
CA ALA A 932 10.73 35.61 41.92
C ALA A 932 11.71 36.67 41.39
N ASP A 933 13.01 36.41 41.52
CA ASP A 933 14.14 37.23 41.04
C ASP A 933 14.48 37.03 39.55
N LEU A 934 13.89 36.03 38.88
CA LEU A 934 14.08 35.80 37.45
C LEU A 934 13.14 36.70 36.63
N ASN A 935 13.64 37.24 35.51
CA ASN A 935 12.82 37.98 34.54
C ASN A 935 11.77 37.06 33.88
N THR A 936 10.62 37.62 33.50
CA THR A 936 9.59 36.92 32.70
C THR A 936 10.22 36.32 31.44
N GLY A 937 9.95 35.04 31.17
CA GLY A 937 10.56 34.32 30.06
C GLY A 937 10.54 32.80 30.19
N ILE A 938 11.16 32.12 29.22
CA ILE A 938 11.31 30.66 29.22
C ILE A 938 12.71 30.31 29.73
N TYR A 939 12.78 29.31 30.60
CA TYR A 939 14.03 28.78 31.15
C TYR A 939 14.07 27.26 31.02
N ILE A 940 15.29 26.72 31.01
CA ILE A 940 15.58 25.29 31.00
C ILE A 940 16.00 24.91 32.42
N VAL A 941 15.28 24.00 33.05
CA VAL A 941 15.58 23.51 34.39
C VAL A 941 16.20 22.13 34.27
N LYS A 942 17.49 22.03 34.58
CA LYS A 942 18.22 20.77 34.68
C LYS A 942 18.15 20.29 36.13
N VAL A 943 17.76 19.05 36.32
CA VAL A 943 17.54 18.44 37.62
C VAL A 943 18.39 17.19 37.72
N ALA A 944 19.10 17.00 38.83
CA ALA A 944 19.82 15.77 39.13
C ALA A 944 19.25 15.14 40.40
N ASP A 945 18.95 13.85 40.37
CA ASP A 945 18.56 13.08 41.55
C ASP A 945 19.80 12.63 42.37
N ASP A 946 19.59 12.03 43.54
CA ASP A 946 20.65 11.53 44.41
C ASP A 946 21.45 10.37 43.79
N ASN A 947 20.97 9.78 42.70
CA ASN A 947 21.65 8.73 41.95
C ASN A 947 22.47 9.28 40.77
N GLY A 948 22.49 10.61 40.57
CA GLY A 948 23.20 11.27 39.48
C GLY A 948 22.48 11.21 38.13
N ASN A 949 21.21 10.78 38.08
CA ASN A 949 20.39 10.84 36.87
C ASN A 949 19.96 12.29 36.61
N GLU A 950 20.14 12.75 35.38
CA GLU A 950 19.80 14.11 34.99
C GLU A 950 18.55 14.16 34.11
N LYS A 951 17.64 15.10 34.38
CA LYS A 951 16.47 15.39 33.55
C LYS A 951 16.37 16.88 33.26
N THR A 952 15.85 17.23 32.09
CA THR A 952 15.64 18.61 31.69
C THR A 952 14.14 18.91 31.55
N LEU A 953 13.70 20.01 32.16
CA LEU A 953 12.31 20.47 32.19
C LEU A 953 12.22 21.91 31.67
N LYS A 954 11.08 22.27 31.08
CA LYS A 954 10.80 23.66 30.65
C LYS A 954 10.11 24.40 31.79
N LEU A 955 10.61 25.59 32.15
CA LEU A 955 9.95 26.52 33.07
C LEU A 955 9.50 27.78 32.31
N VAL A 956 8.24 28.18 32.49
CA VAL A 956 7.70 29.44 31.99
C VAL A 956 7.51 30.38 33.18
N LYS A 957 8.40 31.37 33.32
CA LYS A 957 8.31 32.42 34.34
C LYS A 957 7.37 33.52 33.85
N GLN A 958 6.30 33.77 34.59
CA GLN A 958 5.40 34.91 34.38
C GLN A 958 5.93 36.17 35.07
#